data_AF-A0AAQ3UAK3-F1
#
_entry.id   AF-A0AAQ3UAK3-F1
#
_cell.length_a   1.000
_cell.length_b   1.000
_cell.length_c   1.000
_cell.angle_alpha   90.00
_cell.angle_beta   90.00
_cell.angle_gamma   90.00
#
_symmetry.space_group_name_H-M   'P 1'
#
loop_
_entity.id
_entity.type
_entity.pdbx_description
1 polymer ?
#
loop_
_entity_poly.entity_id
_entity_poly.type
_entity_poly.pdbx_seq_one_letter_code
_entity_poly.pdbx_strand_id
1 'polypeptide(L)'
;MKKGHHHQPLQQQQHSSPLLPPPKRRCSGLAAAVPALVVCSVLLPLVFLLGLHRPGAGYGSEERAAVVISTELPALGARSNRRHPENGGAISIKTKHKLLLKDVSKKVSGSNGISAVRSTRSKSKDLVIKSKAKLKGTFSLITLNNDTIKSNGPRMVKEYQSEDLSWRSKDTTFNGEENNGQETAHEEDPKSCEHEYGSYCLWSTEHREVMKDAIVKRLKDQLFMARAHYPSIAKLKQQERFTRELKQNIQEHERMLSDTITDTDLPPFFAKKLEKMENTIERARSCEVGCSNVERKLRQLLDITEDEAYFHTRQSAFLYHLGAETMPKTHHCLNMRLTVEYFKSRSIRKDQLNKQKLESPTFHHYVIFSRNVLAASTTINSTVMNSQNFYAMKHWFDRNSYLEATVRVTNIEDHQKLSKDIGSLEMQQLWPAEEFRVTIRNYSEPSQRQMKTEYISVFGHSHFLLPDLLPTLNRVVVLDDDLIVQKDLSSLWNLDMDRKVIGAVQFCEVRLGQLKPYIAEHTFNANSCVWLSGLNVIELDKWRDLGITSLYDQSLKKLQKDSLKSQRLQALPASLLAFQDLVYPLEDSWVQSGLGHDYGISHVDIQKAATLHYNGVMKPWLDLGIHDYKSSHRPMQWLQLLLLLLTLLLIVKGRGAMPLANGGSQSGPQRNYQVVVAATRDMGIGKDGALPWKLLGDLKFFKELTLTTSDPTKKNAVIMGRKTWESIPVKSRPLPGRLNVILTRSGSFDFATVENVVICGSMKSALELLASTPYCLSIEKVFVIGGGQVLREYLNGPACEAIHLTDIELNIECDTFIPPIDLSVFQPWYSSFPVVESNIRHSFVTFVRVRKSVAETHDSNGKESTEVDTKNDKFETESFSFLPKMIFDRHEEYHYLNLVEDIIRSGAQKNDRTGTGTLSKFGCQMRFNLRKNFPLLTTKRVFWRGVVEELLWFISGSTNAKLLQEKGIHIWDGNASREYLDSVGLAHREEGDLGPVYGFQWRHFGAEYTDMHADYTGKGFDQLMDVIDKIKNNPDDRRIILSAWNPSDLKKMALPPCHMFAQFYVENGELSCQMYQRSADMGLGVPFNIASYSLLTYMIAHVCDLSPGDFVHVIGDAHVYRTHVRALEEQIQKMPKPFPILKINTSKKDIDSFMASDFKLVGYDPHQKIEMKMAV
;
A
#
# COMPACT_ATOMS: atom_id res chain seq x y z
N MET A 1 -12.41 -56.60 -20.65
CA MET A 1 -13.09 -57.60 -21.51
C MET A 1 -14.26 -58.22 -20.76
N LYS A 2 -15.34 -58.52 -21.49
CA LYS A 2 -16.63 -59.05 -21.03
C LYS A 2 -16.54 -60.48 -20.45
N LYS A 3 -17.41 -60.75 -19.46
CA LYS A 3 -18.17 -61.99 -19.07
C LYS A 3 -17.36 -63.30 -18.88
N GLY A 4 -17.58 -64.17 -17.90
CA GLY A 4 -18.67 -64.33 -16.93
C GLY A 4 -19.09 -65.81 -16.78
N HIS A 5 -18.69 -66.42 -15.66
CA HIS A 5 -19.23 -67.59 -14.93
C HIS A 5 -19.08 -69.04 -15.45
N HIS A 6 -18.54 -69.92 -14.59
CA HIS A 6 -19.33 -70.98 -13.93
C HIS A 6 -18.67 -71.59 -12.67
N HIS A 7 -19.55 -71.79 -11.67
CA HIS A 7 -19.64 -72.62 -10.45
C HIS A 7 -18.46 -73.37 -9.78
N GLN A 8 -18.41 -73.11 -8.46
CA GLN A 8 -18.00 -73.88 -7.25
C GLN A 8 -18.57 -75.33 -7.15
N PRO A 9 -18.15 -76.24 -6.20
CA PRO A 9 -17.86 -75.95 -4.78
C PRO A 9 -16.83 -76.83 -3.97
N LEU A 10 -16.59 -76.35 -2.72
CA LEU A 10 -16.33 -77.07 -1.44
C LEU A 10 -14.93 -77.62 -1.02
N GLN A 11 -14.27 -76.80 -0.17
CA GLN A 11 -13.71 -77.06 1.19
C GLN A 11 -12.92 -78.34 1.54
N GLN A 12 -11.70 -78.14 2.05
CA GLN A 12 -11.25 -78.72 3.33
C GLN A 12 -10.22 -77.83 4.07
N GLN A 13 -10.33 -77.87 5.40
CA GLN A 13 -9.83 -77.00 6.47
C GLN A 13 -8.33 -77.15 6.81
N GLN A 14 -7.63 -76.04 7.12
CA GLN A 14 -7.23 -75.51 8.45
C GLN A 14 -6.15 -76.27 9.22
N HIS A 15 -5.12 -75.52 9.64
CA HIS A 15 -4.74 -75.16 11.03
C HIS A 15 -3.27 -74.69 11.01
N SER A 16 -2.76 -73.71 11.76
CA SER A 16 -3.26 -72.79 12.80
C SER A 16 -2.04 -71.95 13.26
N SER A 17 -2.13 -70.61 13.31
CA SER A 17 -2.26 -69.77 14.55
C SER A 17 -0.94 -69.64 15.36
N PRO A 18 -0.65 -68.52 16.07
CA PRO A 18 -1.63 -67.71 16.79
C PRO A 18 -1.49 -66.17 16.76
N LEU A 19 -2.65 -65.56 17.00
CA LEU A 19 -2.89 -64.18 17.43
C LEU A 19 -2.69 -64.02 18.95
N LEU A 20 -2.51 -62.75 19.35
CA LEU A 20 -2.78 -62.07 20.65
C LEU A 20 -1.52 -61.44 21.28
N PRO A 21 -1.60 -60.33 22.08
CA PRO A 21 -2.78 -59.55 22.51
C PRO A 21 -2.65 -58.01 22.34
N PRO A 22 -3.74 -57.23 22.52
CA PRO A 22 -3.68 -55.78 22.77
C PRO A 22 -3.74 -55.48 24.28
N PRO A 23 -2.82 -54.68 24.85
CA PRO A 23 -3.27 -53.78 25.93
C PRO A 23 -2.48 -52.48 26.20
N LYS A 24 -3.27 -51.43 26.52
CA LYS A 24 -3.17 -50.49 27.66
C LYS A 24 -2.11 -49.37 27.73
N ARG A 25 -2.62 -48.16 27.49
CA ARG A 25 -2.58 -46.92 28.32
C ARG A 25 -1.38 -46.68 29.24
N ARG A 26 -0.69 -45.56 29.00
CA ARG A 26 -0.27 -44.60 30.04
C ARG A 26 -0.60 -43.17 29.59
N CYS A 27 -1.58 -42.56 30.25
CA CYS A 27 -1.74 -41.12 30.33
C CYS A 27 -0.92 -40.60 31.51
N SER A 28 -0.18 -39.52 31.32
CA SER A 28 -0.16 -38.37 32.24
C SER A 28 0.64 -37.22 31.61
N GLY A 29 0.03 -36.03 31.50
CA GLY A 29 0.79 -34.80 31.24
C GLY A 29 0.14 -33.71 30.38
N LEU A 30 -0.96 -33.95 29.66
CA LEU A 30 -1.49 -32.96 28.69
C LEU A 30 -2.99 -32.64 28.80
N ALA A 31 -3.69 -33.18 29.81
CA ALA A 31 -5.13 -32.93 29.99
C ALA A 31 -5.47 -31.64 30.77
N ALA A 32 -4.48 -30.86 31.24
CA ALA A 32 -4.72 -29.60 31.96
C ALA A 32 -4.42 -28.32 31.14
N ALA A 33 -3.72 -28.42 30.00
CA ALA A 33 -3.31 -27.24 29.22
C ALA A 33 -4.38 -26.74 28.24
N VAL A 34 -5.26 -27.62 27.75
CA VAL A 34 -6.23 -27.28 26.70
C VAL A 34 -7.44 -26.50 27.25
N PRO A 35 -8.01 -26.82 28.43
CA PRO A 35 -9.07 -25.98 29.01
C PRO A 35 -8.54 -24.60 29.43
N ALA A 36 -7.29 -24.51 29.91
CA ALA A 36 -6.67 -23.23 30.29
C ALA A 36 -6.38 -22.32 29.07
N LEU A 37 -5.96 -22.89 27.94
CA LEU A 37 -5.79 -22.16 26.67
C LEU A 37 -7.13 -21.70 26.08
N VAL A 38 -8.20 -22.49 26.23
CA VAL A 38 -9.54 -22.09 25.78
C VAL A 38 -10.09 -20.97 26.66
N VAL A 39 -9.92 -21.03 27.99
CA VAL A 39 -10.32 -19.94 28.90
C VAL A 39 -9.52 -18.65 28.66
N CYS A 40 -8.20 -18.72 28.40
CA CYS A 40 -7.40 -17.55 28.03
C CYS A 40 -7.75 -16.98 26.64
N SER A 41 -8.10 -17.84 25.67
CA SER A 41 -8.48 -17.40 24.32
C SER A 41 -9.85 -16.72 24.24
N VAL A 42 -10.72 -16.95 25.23
CA VAL A 42 -12.04 -16.31 25.34
C VAL A 42 -11.99 -15.07 26.23
N LEU A 43 -11.10 -15.02 27.24
CA LEU A 43 -10.94 -13.84 28.11
C LEU A 43 -10.14 -12.71 27.45
N LEU A 44 -9.16 -13.00 26.58
CA LEU A 44 -8.39 -11.94 25.88
C LEU A 44 -9.25 -11.06 24.94
N PRO A 45 -10.18 -11.61 24.14
CA PRO A 45 -11.11 -10.81 23.34
C PRO A 45 -12.12 -10.02 24.20
N LEU A 46 -12.51 -10.55 25.36
CA LEU A 46 -13.42 -9.88 26.30
C LEU A 46 -12.77 -8.65 26.95
N VAL A 47 -11.46 -8.68 27.24
CA VAL A 47 -10.71 -7.50 27.70
C VAL A 47 -10.54 -6.46 26.58
N PHE A 48 -10.48 -6.88 25.31
CA PHE A 48 -10.38 -6.01 24.15
C PHE A 48 -11.73 -5.37 23.74
N LEU A 49 -12.85 -6.09 23.95
CA LEU A 49 -14.23 -5.62 23.74
C LEU A 49 -14.72 -4.67 24.85
N LEU A 50 -14.11 -4.70 26.03
CA LEU A 50 -14.48 -3.85 27.18
C LEU A 50 -13.74 -2.49 27.22
N GLY A 51 -12.99 -2.13 26.18
CA GLY A 51 -12.49 -0.75 26.01
C GLY A 51 -11.46 -0.27 27.03
N LEU A 52 -10.72 -1.17 27.69
CA LEU A 52 -9.61 -0.79 28.58
C LEU A 52 -8.31 -0.56 27.79
N HIS A 53 -8.30 0.46 26.93
CA HIS A 53 -7.14 1.32 26.65
C HIS A 53 -7.55 2.42 25.67
N ARG A 54 -7.71 3.64 26.20
CA ARG A 54 -7.76 4.87 25.40
C ARG A 54 -6.35 5.50 25.30
N PRO A 55 -6.13 6.28 24.23
CA PRO A 55 -4.87 6.96 23.91
C PRO A 55 -4.70 8.24 24.74
N GLY A 56 -3.48 8.47 25.23
CA GLY A 56 -3.01 9.79 25.67
C GLY A 56 -2.21 10.45 24.54
N ALA A 57 -2.55 11.71 24.25
CA ALA A 57 -1.84 12.61 23.37
C ALA A 57 -1.14 13.71 24.18
N GLY A 58 0.20 13.68 24.23
CA GLY A 58 1.00 14.75 24.83
C GLY A 58 2.29 14.98 24.08
N TYR A 59 2.36 16.08 23.30
CA TYR A 59 3.60 16.70 22.86
C TYR A 59 4.50 16.96 24.08
N GLY A 60 5.51 16.10 24.25
CA GLY A 60 6.67 16.32 25.11
C GLY A 60 7.91 16.30 24.22
N SER A 61 8.48 17.47 23.96
CA SER A 61 9.83 17.57 23.44
C SER A 61 10.81 17.15 24.54
N GLU A 62 11.18 15.88 24.60
CA GLU A 62 12.31 15.41 25.41
C GLU A 62 13.33 14.62 24.56
N GLU A 63 14.51 15.24 24.45
CA GLU A 63 15.86 14.65 24.52
C GLU A 63 16.50 13.88 23.34
N ARG A 64 16.61 14.54 22.18
CA ARG A 64 17.91 14.64 21.48
C ARG A 64 18.53 16.04 21.64
N ALA A 65 18.40 16.63 22.83
CA ALA A 65 19.23 17.77 23.20
C ALA A 65 20.66 17.24 23.37
N ALA A 66 21.56 17.58 22.44
CA ALA A 66 22.97 17.28 22.57
C ALA A 66 23.44 17.71 23.96
N VAL A 67 24.02 16.78 24.71
CA VAL A 67 24.45 17.02 26.09
C VAL A 67 25.45 18.17 26.10
N VAL A 68 25.14 19.24 26.83
CA VAL A 68 25.97 20.46 26.84
C VAL A 68 27.12 20.30 27.81
N ILE A 69 28.34 20.33 27.28
CA ILE A 69 29.60 20.33 28.02
C ILE A 69 30.24 21.70 27.85
N SER A 70 30.48 22.42 28.94
CA SER A 70 31.19 23.70 28.92
C SER A 70 32.59 23.54 29.52
N THR A 71 33.62 23.99 28.79
CA THR A 71 35.03 23.88 29.21
C THR A 71 35.78 25.19 28.96
N GLU A 72 36.63 25.61 29.89
CA GLU A 72 37.44 26.83 29.81
C GLU A 72 38.87 26.51 29.35
N LEU A 73 39.46 27.31 28.46
CA LEU A 73 40.90 27.19 28.16
C LEU A 73 41.73 27.72 29.34
N PRO A 74 42.69 26.95 29.87
CA PRO A 74 43.81 27.53 30.59
C PRO A 74 44.70 28.28 29.59
N ALA A 75 45.11 29.50 29.90
CA ALA A 75 46.06 30.26 29.09
C ALA A 75 47.40 29.50 28.97
N LEU A 76 47.67 28.91 27.81
CA LEU A 76 48.98 28.34 27.49
C LEU A 76 49.94 29.49 27.15
N GLY A 77 50.61 30.00 28.18
CA GLY A 77 51.72 30.94 28.05
C GLY A 77 52.93 30.26 27.42
N ALA A 78 53.42 30.85 26.33
CA ALA A 78 54.74 30.56 25.79
C ALA A 78 55.82 30.91 26.82
N ARG A 79 56.64 29.93 27.24
CA ARG A 79 58.04 30.19 27.62
C ARG A 79 58.89 28.92 27.61
N SER A 80 60.01 29.08 26.94
CA SER A 80 61.14 28.17 26.84
C SER A 80 61.84 27.89 28.18
N ASN A 81 62.48 26.73 28.23
CA ASN A 81 63.73 26.39 28.93
C ASN A 81 63.72 26.04 30.43
N ARG A 82 64.19 24.79 30.65
CA ARG A 82 65.19 24.31 31.62
C ARG A 82 64.74 23.91 33.05
N ARG A 83 65.05 22.63 33.32
CA ARG A 83 65.50 21.95 34.57
C ARG A 83 64.45 21.32 35.50
N HIS A 84 64.66 20.01 35.72
CA HIS A 84 64.37 19.17 36.91
C HIS A 84 64.83 19.80 38.25
N PRO A 85 64.56 19.20 39.44
CA PRO A 85 63.53 18.22 39.86
C PRO A 85 62.84 18.59 41.21
N GLU A 86 62.00 17.65 41.72
CA GLU A 86 61.68 17.36 43.13
C GLU A 86 60.36 17.82 43.82
N ASN A 87 59.72 16.79 44.40
CA ASN A 87 59.03 16.69 45.70
C ASN A 87 57.74 17.48 46.03
N GLY A 88 56.68 16.69 46.27
CA GLY A 88 56.01 16.64 47.59
C GLY A 88 54.71 17.44 47.83
N GLY A 89 53.63 16.71 48.13
CA GLY A 89 52.82 16.98 49.34
C GLY A 89 51.53 17.84 49.26
N ALA A 90 50.39 17.16 49.52
CA ALA A 90 49.31 17.50 50.47
C ALA A 90 48.51 18.83 50.36
N ILE A 91 47.18 18.82 50.07
CA ILE A 91 45.97 18.68 50.95
C ILE A 91 45.36 20.02 51.47
N SER A 92 44.01 20.07 51.49
CA SER A 92 43.06 20.88 52.31
C SER A 92 42.56 22.23 51.73
N ILE A 93 41.29 22.42 51.31
CA ILE A 93 39.97 22.45 52.00
C ILE A 93 39.70 23.75 52.81
N LYS A 94 38.68 24.56 52.41
CA LYS A 94 37.43 24.97 53.14
C LYS A 94 36.83 26.34 52.71
N THR A 95 35.50 26.33 52.44
CA THR A 95 34.36 27.23 52.83
C THR A 95 34.59 28.75 53.10
N LYS A 96 33.65 29.71 52.91
CA LYS A 96 32.18 29.75 53.13
C LYS A 96 31.59 31.11 52.63
N HIS A 97 30.28 31.13 52.40
CA HIS A 97 29.36 32.26 52.06
C HIS A 97 29.29 33.45 53.06
N LYS A 98 28.88 34.67 52.59
CA LYS A 98 27.85 35.54 53.23
C LYS A 98 27.33 36.77 52.41
N LEU A 99 26.00 36.89 52.29
CA LEU A 99 25.00 38.01 52.31
C LEU A 99 25.19 39.44 51.68
N LEU A 100 24.30 39.77 50.72
CA LEU A 100 23.22 40.82 50.56
C LEU A 100 23.24 42.30 51.10
N LEU A 101 22.76 43.20 50.19
CA LEU A 101 21.94 44.46 50.31
C LEU A 101 22.63 45.75 50.89
N LYS A 102 22.37 47.02 50.52
CA LYS A 102 21.32 47.74 49.74
C LYS A 102 21.68 49.24 49.52
N ASP A 103 20.96 49.91 48.59
CA ASP A 103 20.48 51.33 48.54
C ASP A 103 21.44 52.54 48.31
N VAL A 104 21.11 53.71 47.71
CA VAL A 104 19.96 54.30 46.95
C VAL A 104 20.36 55.70 46.32
N SER A 105 19.88 55.97 45.09
CA SER A 105 19.46 57.22 44.37
C SER A 105 20.00 58.67 44.64
N LYS A 106 20.38 59.41 43.56
CA LYS A 106 19.83 60.74 43.11
C LYS A 106 20.54 61.42 41.90
N LYS A 107 19.77 61.74 40.84
CA LYS A 107 19.53 63.02 40.08
C LYS A 107 20.67 63.91 39.48
N VAL A 108 20.52 64.39 38.20
CA VAL A 108 20.26 65.81 37.73
C VAL A 108 20.62 66.12 36.24
N SER A 109 19.74 66.89 35.55
CA SER A 109 19.88 67.83 34.37
C SER A 109 20.20 67.31 32.95
N GLY A 110 19.80 67.91 31.81
CA GLY A 110 19.15 69.20 31.46
C GLY A 110 18.99 69.33 29.91
N SER A 111 18.29 70.37 29.43
CA SER A 111 17.74 70.60 28.07
C SER A 111 18.54 71.56 27.15
N ASN A 112 18.29 71.54 25.81
CA ASN A 112 17.93 72.70 24.93
C ASN A 112 18.13 72.47 23.40
N GLY A 113 17.14 72.86 22.56
CA GLY A 113 17.32 73.92 21.53
C GLY A 113 17.24 73.66 20.00
N ILE A 114 16.24 74.31 19.34
CA ILE A 114 16.28 75.09 18.06
C ILE A 114 15.78 74.45 16.72
N SER A 115 15.32 75.31 15.82
CA SER A 115 14.19 75.30 14.87
C SER A 115 14.49 75.29 13.34
N ALA A 116 13.49 74.81 12.57
CA ALA A 116 12.97 75.24 11.24
C ALA A 116 13.83 75.22 9.94
N VAL A 117 13.25 74.72 8.82
CA VAL A 117 12.92 75.42 7.53
C VAL A 117 12.53 74.43 6.38
N ARG A 118 11.29 74.63 5.85
CA ARG A 118 10.72 74.52 4.46
C ARG A 118 11.07 73.39 3.43
N SER A 119 9.99 72.78 2.89
CA SER A 119 9.48 72.92 1.49
C SER A 119 9.32 71.66 0.60
N THR A 120 8.06 71.50 0.12
CA THR A 120 7.55 71.08 -1.23
C THR A 120 7.25 69.62 -1.65
N ARG A 121 5.93 69.42 -1.93
CA ARG A 121 5.23 68.66 -3.02
C ARG A 121 5.34 67.12 -3.03
N SER A 122 4.32 66.30 -3.34
CA SER A 122 2.96 66.45 -3.90
C SER A 122 2.15 65.13 -3.74
N LYS A 123 0.93 65.15 -3.17
CA LYS A 123 -0.41 64.86 -3.77
C LYS A 123 -0.81 63.40 -4.13
N SER A 124 -1.91 63.00 -3.49
CA SER A 124 -3.18 62.40 -4.01
C SER A 124 -3.23 60.88 -4.30
N LYS A 125 -4.30 60.12 -3.95
CA LYS A 125 -5.74 60.42 -3.83
C LYS A 125 -6.47 59.56 -2.79
N ASP A 126 -7.44 60.20 -2.10
CA ASP A 126 -8.62 59.58 -1.51
C ASP A 126 -9.74 59.41 -2.57
N LEU A 127 -10.65 58.46 -2.33
CA LEU A 127 -12.04 58.54 -2.81
C LEU A 127 -12.98 57.87 -1.78
N VAL A 128 -13.96 58.65 -1.34
CA VAL A 128 -15.00 58.37 -0.33
C VAL A 128 -16.34 58.20 -1.04
N ILE A 129 -17.19 57.24 -0.63
CA ILE A 129 -18.68 57.38 -0.60
C ILE A 129 -19.27 56.60 0.61
N LYS A 130 -20.28 57.20 1.26
CA LYS A 130 -21.00 56.88 2.51
C LYS A 130 -22.34 56.14 2.30
N SER A 131 -22.86 55.48 3.36
CA SER A 131 -24.25 55.63 3.94
C SER A 131 -24.50 54.59 5.08
N LYS A 132 -24.69 54.91 6.38
CA LYS A 132 -25.92 55.29 7.18
C LYS A 132 -27.09 54.28 7.06
N ALA A 133 -27.94 53.90 8.04
CA ALA A 133 -28.19 54.12 9.49
C ALA A 133 -29.42 53.21 9.90
N LYS A 134 -29.52 52.50 11.05
CA LYS A 134 -30.15 52.85 12.38
C LYS A 134 -31.59 52.29 12.65
N LEU A 135 -31.87 52.06 13.95
CA LEU A 135 -33.13 51.86 14.75
C LEU A 135 -33.46 50.41 15.18
N LYS A 136 -33.51 50.00 16.47
CA LYS A 136 -34.21 50.39 17.73
C LYS A 136 -35.73 50.09 17.80
N GLY A 137 -36.11 49.08 18.59
CA GLY A 137 -36.95 49.26 19.81
C GLY A 137 -38.45 48.91 19.83
N THR A 138 -38.77 47.80 20.52
CA THR A 138 -39.72 47.64 21.67
C THR A 138 -41.26 47.43 21.53
N PHE A 139 -41.75 46.52 22.40
CA PHE A 139 -43.05 46.41 23.13
C PHE A 139 -44.10 45.29 22.80
N SER A 140 -44.08 44.26 23.68
CA SER A 140 -45.11 43.56 24.50
C SER A 140 -46.53 43.10 24.03
N LEU A 141 -46.80 41.82 24.35
CA LEU A 141 -47.95 41.20 25.09
C LEU A 141 -49.39 41.15 24.51
N ILE A 142 -50.01 39.94 24.50
CA ILE A 142 -51.22 39.52 25.29
C ILE A 142 -51.82 38.13 24.84
N THR A 143 -51.87 37.20 25.83
CA THR A 143 -52.87 36.16 26.25
C THR A 143 -53.39 34.91 25.47
N LEU A 144 -53.32 33.79 26.23
CA LEU A 144 -54.37 32.83 26.73
C LEU A 144 -54.81 31.54 25.96
N ASN A 145 -54.54 30.40 26.64
CA ASN A 145 -55.45 29.36 27.17
C ASN A 145 -55.67 27.96 26.52
N ASN A 146 -55.30 26.95 27.35
CA ASN A 146 -56.05 25.77 27.87
C ASN A 146 -56.51 24.59 26.97
N ASP A 147 -56.11 23.35 27.29
CA ASP A 147 -56.77 22.43 28.27
C ASP A 147 -56.64 20.89 27.99
N THR A 148 -56.17 20.16 29.03
CA THR A 148 -56.61 18.89 29.69
C THR A 148 -56.80 17.46 29.06
N ILE A 149 -56.27 16.45 29.83
CA ILE A 149 -56.89 15.20 30.41
C ILE A 149 -56.72 13.75 29.82
N LYS A 150 -56.09 12.87 30.66
CA LYS A 150 -56.35 11.45 31.15
C LYS A 150 -56.62 10.26 30.17
N SER A 151 -56.46 8.96 30.49
CA SER A 151 -55.81 8.12 31.55
C SER A 151 -56.03 6.59 31.27
N ASN A 152 -55.01 5.76 31.53
CA ASN A 152 -54.96 4.41 32.18
C ASN A 152 -55.79 3.16 31.77
N GLY A 153 -55.05 2.08 31.41
CA GLY A 153 -54.97 0.77 32.14
C GLY A 153 -55.87 -0.42 31.70
N PRO A 154 -55.67 -1.64 32.26
CA PRO A 154 -54.47 -2.52 32.24
C PRO A 154 -54.77 -4.06 32.13
N ARG A 155 -53.73 -4.94 32.10
CA ARG A 155 -53.60 -6.36 32.62
C ARG A 155 -52.91 -7.34 31.64
N MET A 156 -52.14 -8.38 32.01
CA MET A 156 -51.31 -8.72 33.19
C MET A 156 -50.61 -10.10 32.98
N VAL A 157 -49.49 -10.38 33.70
CA VAL A 157 -48.90 -11.68 34.17
C VAL A 157 -47.95 -12.43 33.21
N LYS A 158 -46.75 -12.96 33.53
CA LYS A 158 -45.75 -13.02 34.66
C LYS A 158 -44.43 -13.54 34.03
N GLU A 159 -43.20 -13.05 34.24
CA GLU A 159 -42.29 -12.90 35.41
C GLU A 159 -41.48 -14.16 35.84
N TYR A 160 -40.14 -14.04 35.80
CA TYR A 160 -39.19 -14.57 36.79
C TYR A 160 -38.03 -13.55 36.98
N GLN A 161 -37.57 -13.44 38.23
CA GLN A 161 -37.00 -12.26 38.91
C GLN A 161 -35.46 -12.12 38.86
N SER A 162 -34.98 -10.89 39.10
CA SER A 162 -33.64 -10.53 39.59
C SER A 162 -33.80 -9.57 40.77
N GLU A 163 -33.25 -9.94 41.93
CA GLU A 163 -33.05 -9.08 43.12
C GLU A 163 -31.90 -8.07 42.81
N ASP A 164 -32.01 -6.76 43.02
CA ASP A 164 -32.14 -5.90 44.23
C ASP A 164 -30.80 -5.51 44.87
N LEU A 165 -30.36 -4.26 44.65
CA LEU A 165 -29.46 -3.51 45.53
C LEU A 165 -29.75 -2.00 45.40
N SER A 166 -30.50 -1.49 46.38
CA SER A 166 -30.79 -0.08 46.61
C SER A 166 -29.72 0.59 47.49
N TRP A 167 -29.45 1.88 47.30
CA TRP A 167 -28.90 2.73 48.37
C TRP A 167 -29.71 4.03 48.51
N ARG A 168 -30.15 4.27 49.76
CA ARG A 168 -30.95 5.42 50.24
C ARG A 168 -30.05 6.59 50.65
N SER A 169 -30.61 7.79 50.49
CA SER A 169 -30.13 9.08 51.02
C SER A 169 -30.15 9.17 52.56
N LYS A 170 -29.27 9.99 53.14
CA LYS A 170 -29.43 10.58 54.48
C LYS A 170 -29.05 12.07 54.47
N ASP A 171 -30.02 12.88 54.89
CA ASP A 171 -29.93 14.31 55.23
C ASP A 171 -29.05 14.58 56.46
N THR A 172 -28.49 15.80 56.60
CA THR A 172 -28.69 16.70 57.78
C THR A 172 -27.97 18.07 57.71
N THR A 173 -28.80 19.13 57.69
CA THR A 173 -28.80 20.40 58.48
C THR A 173 -27.69 21.48 58.44
N PHE A 174 -28.20 22.71 58.51
CA PHE A 174 -27.67 24.07 58.30
C PHE A 174 -27.08 24.76 59.56
N ASN A 175 -26.40 25.91 59.33
CA ASN A 175 -26.00 27.07 60.21
C ASN A 175 -24.49 27.13 60.53
N GLY A 176 -23.75 28.24 60.38
CA GLY A 176 -24.01 29.63 59.95
C GLY A 176 -22.71 30.46 60.04
N GLU A 177 -22.78 31.72 59.57
CA GLU A 177 -21.80 32.84 59.65
C GLU A 177 -20.92 33.18 58.42
N GLU A 178 -20.74 34.49 58.25
CA GLU A 178 -20.59 35.25 57.00
C GLU A 178 -19.14 35.45 56.51
N ASN A 179 -19.03 35.55 55.17
CA ASN A 179 -18.15 36.40 54.35
C ASN A 179 -16.66 36.57 54.68
N ASN A 180 -15.80 36.04 53.79
CA ASN A 180 -15.01 36.85 52.85
C ASN A 180 -14.10 35.98 51.95
N GLY A 181 -14.18 36.21 50.63
CA GLY A 181 -13.04 36.16 49.70
C GLY A 181 -12.31 34.84 49.42
N GLN A 182 -12.29 34.47 48.14
CA GLN A 182 -11.42 33.49 47.46
C GLN A 182 -11.81 32.01 47.62
N GLU A 183 -12.71 31.53 46.74
CA GLU A 183 -12.83 30.11 46.46
C GLU A 183 -11.65 29.63 45.61
N THR A 184 -10.69 29.07 46.35
CA THR A 184 -9.77 28.01 45.94
C THR A 184 -10.52 26.89 45.23
N ALA A 185 -9.94 26.37 44.14
CA ALA A 185 -10.38 25.13 43.51
C ALA A 185 -10.50 24.03 44.58
N HIS A 186 -11.68 23.41 44.67
CA HIS A 186 -11.89 22.22 45.49
C HIS A 186 -10.89 21.14 45.07
N GLU A 187 -9.86 20.93 45.89
CA GLU A 187 -9.12 19.67 45.94
C GLU A 187 -10.10 18.60 46.45
N GLU A 188 -10.45 17.65 45.58
CA GLU A 188 -11.08 16.40 46.02
C GLU A 188 -10.07 15.61 46.86
N ASP A 189 -10.49 15.23 48.05
CA ASP A 189 -9.72 14.51 49.07
C ASP A 189 -9.04 13.24 48.49
N PRO A 190 -7.71 13.05 48.59
CA PRO A 190 -6.99 11.93 47.97
C PRO A 190 -7.28 10.54 48.58
N LYS A 191 -8.23 10.43 49.52
CA LYS A 191 -8.39 9.26 50.40
C LYS A 191 -9.55 8.31 50.08
N SER A 192 -10.23 8.43 48.94
CA SER A 192 -11.33 7.51 48.58
C SER A 192 -10.95 6.35 47.66
N CYS A 193 -9.71 6.27 47.15
CA CYS A 193 -9.27 5.15 46.31
C CYS A 193 -8.77 3.95 47.11
N GLU A 194 -9.54 3.52 48.11
CA GLU A 194 -9.36 2.23 48.77
C GLU A 194 -10.74 1.61 49.00
N HIS A 195 -11.28 0.94 47.98
CA HIS A 195 -11.89 -0.40 48.07
C HIS A 195 -12.92 -0.77 46.97
N GLU A 196 -13.37 0.13 46.09
CA GLU A 196 -14.35 -0.25 45.04
C GLU A 196 -13.85 -0.30 43.59
N TYR A 197 -12.77 0.41 43.19
CA TYR A 197 -12.44 0.58 41.76
C TYR A 197 -11.07 0.08 41.28
N GLY A 198 -10.28 -0.58 42.14
CA GLY A 198 -9.04 -1.26 41.74
C GLY A 198 -8.01 -0.41 40.98
N SER A 199 -7.09 -1.08 40.28
CA SER A 199 -5.89 -0.53 39.60
C SER A 199 -6.14 0.58 38.58
N TYR A 200 -7.39 0.82 38.18
CA TYR A 200 -7.78 1.88 37.25
C TYR A 200 -7.70 3.29 37.88
N CYS A 201 -7.99 3.44 39.19
CA CYS A 201 -7.87 4.75 39.85
C CYS A 201 -6.41 5.22 39.93
N LEU A 202 -5.48 4.31 40.22
CA LEU A 202 -4.05 4.59 40.23
C LEU A 202 -3.54 4.93 38.81
N TRP A 203 -3.96 4.16 37.80
CA TRP A 203 -3.64 4.44 36.39
C TRP A 203 -4.16 5.81 35.93
N SER A 204 -5.40 6.17 36.27
CA SER A 204 -6.01 7.47 35.92
C SER A 204 -5.30 8.66 36.58
N THR A 205 -4.70 8.45 37.75
CA THR A 205 -3.95 9.50 38.46
C THR A 205 -2.56 9.67 37.83
N GLU A 206 -1.91 8.57 37.43
CA GLU A 206 -0.60 8.56 36.76
C GLU A 206 -0.63 9.01 35.27
N HIS A 207 -1.78 8.88 34.58
CA HIS A 207 -1.92 9.16 33.14
C HIS A 207 -2.81 10.38 32.82
N ARG A 208 -3.01 11.28 33.79
CA ARG A 208 -3.85 12.48 33.62
C ARG A 208 -3.12 13.52 32.76
N GLU A 209 -3.44 13.59 31.48
CA GLU A 209 -2.92 14.65 30.60
C GLU A 209 -3.51 16.02 30.94
N VAL A 210 -2.67 17.06 30.85
CA VAL A 210 -3.09 18.45 31.04
C VAL A 210 -3.95 18.86 29.84
N MET A 211 -5.28 18.92 30.04
CA MET A 211 -6.23 19.38 29.04
C MET A 211 -5.93 20.84 28.64
N LYS A 212 -5.48 21.06 27.40
CA LYS A 212 -5.10 22.40 26.90
C LYS A 212 -6.30 23.29 26.54
N ASP A 213 -7.38 22.72 26.01
CA ASP A 213 -8.60 23.42 25.60
C ASP A 213 -9.80 23.04 26.48
N ALA A 214 -9.66 23.33 27.78
CA ALA A 214 -10.62 22.92 28.81
C ALA A 214 -11.98 23.62 28.64
N ILE A 215 -11.99 24.86 28.14
CA ILE A 215 -13.22 25.67 28.02
C ILE A 215 -14.05 25.22 26.81
N VAL A 216 -13.41 25.00 25.65
CA VAL A 216 -14.07 24.44 24.45
C VAL A 216 -14.63 23.05 24.75
N LYS A 217 -13.91 22.21 25.50
CA LYS A 217 -14.43 20.92 25.96
C LYS A 217 -15.68 21.11 26.82
N ARG A 218 -15.64 22.01 27.80
CA ARG A 218 -16.78 22.30 28.69
C ARG A 218 -18.01 22.80 27.92
N LEU A 219 -17.82 23.62 26.88
CA LEU A 219 -18.91 24.06 25.99
C LEU A 219 -19.54 22.88 25.23
N LYS A 220 -18.73 21.94 24.73
CA LYS A 220 -19.21 20.72 24.07
C LYS A 220 -19.97 19.82 25.04
N ASP A 221 -19.44 19.61 26.24
CA ASP A 221 -20.08 18.78 27.27
C ASP A 221 -21.45 19.34 27.68
N GLN A 222 -21.55 20.66 27.88
CA GLN A 222 -22.82 21.34 28.15
C GLN A 222 -23.80 21.20 26.96
N LEU A 223 -23.31 21.31 25.73
CA LEU A 223 -24.16 21.13 24.54
C LEU A 223 -24.72 19.70 24.44
N PHE A 224 -23.93 18.67 24.74
CA PHE A 224 -24.39 17.28 24.76
C PHE A 224 -25.45 17.05 25.83
N MET A 225 -25.21 17.56 27.05
CA MET A 225 -26.19 17.47 28.14
C MET A 225 -27.48 18.20 27.80
N ALA A 226 -27.41 19.42 27.26
CA ALA A 226 -28.58 20.17 26.83
C ALA A 226 -29.37 19.43 25.74
N ARG A 227 -28.70 18.85 24.72
CA ARG A 227 -29.33 18.05 23.66
C ARG A 227 -29.98 16.77 24.17
N ALA A 228 -29.41 16.15 25.20
CA ALA A 228 -29.97 14.94 25.79
C ALA A 228 -31.26 15.21 26.58
N HIS A 229 -31.30 16.30 27.33
CA HIS A 229 -32.48 16.69 28.11
C HIS A 229 -33.57 17.37 27.27
N TYR A 230 -33.20 18.04 26.16
CA TYR A 230 -34.12 18.83 25.34
C TYR A 230 -35.38 18.06 24.87
N PRO A 231 -35.30 16.84 24.30
CA PRO A 231 -36.48 16.11 23.84
C PRO A 231 -37.44 15.71 24.97
N SER A 232 -36.91 15.48 26.17
CA SER A 232 -37.70 15.13 27.35
C SER A 232 -38.41 16.35 27.91
N ILE A 233 -37.70 17.49 27.99
CA ILE A 233 -38.26 18.77 28.46
C ILE A 233 -39.29 19.31 27.48
N ALA A 234 -39.04 19.21 26.17
CA ALA A 234 -39.98 19.62 25.14
C ALA A 234 -41.32 18.87 25.16
N LYS A 235 -41.37 17.69 25.81
CA LYS A 235 -42.59 16.88 25.97
C LYS A 235 -43.35 17.17 27.27
N LEU A 236 -42.78 17.93 28.21
CA LEU A 236 -43.45 18.31 29.45
C LEU A 236 -44.49 19.41 29.18
N LYS A 237 -45.76 19.14 29.54
CA LYS A 237 -46.84 20.13 29.41
C LYS A 237 -46.55 21.33 30.33
N GLN A 238 -46.83 22.55 29.85
CA GLN A 238 -46.62 23.84 30.55
C GLN A 238 -45.17 24.34 30.69
N GLN A 239 -44.17 23.72 30.06
CA GLN A 239 -42.75 24.15 30.08
C GLN A 239 -42.25 24.77 28.76
N GLU A 240 -43.15 25.37 27.96
CA GLU A 240 -42.82 25.90 26.63
C GLU A 240 -41.82 27.07 26.64
N ARG A 241 -41.87 27.91 27.68
CA ARG A 241 -40.92 29.02 27.86
C ARG A 241 -39.51 28.49 28.11
N PHE A 242 -39.40 27.46 28.94
CA PHE A 242 -38.14 26.80 29.26
C PHE A 242 -37.58 25.98 28.08
N THR A 243 -38.45 25.30 27.33
CA THR A 243 -38.07 24.60 26.09
C THR A 243 -37.50 25.57 25.05
N ARG A 244 -38.10 26.75 24.88
CA ARG A 244 -37.58 27.79 23.99
C ARG A 244 -36.24 28.35 24.45
N GLU A 245 -36.08 28.58 25.76
CA GLU A 245 -34.83 29.02 26.38
C GLU A 245 -33.70 28.00 26.16
N LEU A 246 -33.95 26.71 26.41
CA LEU A 246 -32.98 25.64 26.19
C LEU A 246 -32.60 25.48 24.71
N LYS A 247 -33.58 25.55 23.79
CA LYS A 247 -33.33 25.53 22.34
C LYS A 247 -32.43 26.70 21.91
N GLN A 248 -32.70 27.89 22.43
CA GLN A 248 -31.91 29.08 22.12
C GLN A 248 -30.47 28.94 22.63
N ASN A 249 -30.28 28.46 23.86
CA ASN A 249 -28.95 28.25 24.42
C ASN A 249 -28.15 27.19 23.63
N ILE A 250 -28.80 26.12 23.17
CA ILE A 250 -28.21 25.09 22.29
C ILE A 250 -27.69 25.73 21.00
N GLN A 251 -28.54 26.50 20.30
CA GLN A 251 -28.17 27.17 19.05
C GLN A 251 -27.04 28.19 19.23
N GLU A 252 -27.02 28.89 20.37
CA GLU A 252 -25.94 29.83 20.68
C GLU A 252 -24.61 29.13 20.95
N HIS A 253 -24.61 27.94 21.57
CA HIS A 253 -23.40 27.13 21.79
C HIS A 253 -22.90 26.49 20.48
N GLU A 254 -23.81 26.03 19.62
CA GLU A 254 -23.48 25.54 18.28
C GLU A 254 -22.81 26.61 17.42
N ARG A 255 -23.33 27.85 17.46
CA ARG A 255 -22.72 28.98 16.75
C ARG A 255 -21.33 29.33 17.27
N MET A 256 -21.13 29.30 18.60
CA MET A 256 -19.78 29.53 19.15
C MET A 256 -18.81 28.44 18.69
N LEU A 257 -19.21 27.17 18.80
CA LEU A 257 -18.39 26.02 18.41
C LEU A 257 -18.16 25.90 16.89
N SER A 258 -18.95 26.60 16.07
CA SER A 258 -18.73 26.69 14.62
C SER A 258 -17.51 27.55 14.26
N ASP A 259 -17.18 28.53 15.10
CA ASP A 259 -16.17 29.55 14.81
C ASP A 259 -14.89 29.38 15.66
N THR A 260 -14.86 28.43 16.60
CA THR A 260 -13.79 28.29 17.61
C THR A 260 -13.28 26.86 17.72
N ILE A 261 -11.96 26.67 17.57
CA ILE A 261 -11.33 25.34 17.62
C ILE A 261 -10.52 25.18 18.92
N THR A 262 -9.88 26.24 19.40
CA THR A 262 -9.11 26.29 20.67
C THR A 262 -9.68 27.31 21.64
N ASP A 263 -9.27 27.23 22.91
CA ASP A 263 -9.70 28.18 23.95
C ASP A 263 -9.29 29.64 23.64
N THR A 264 -8.24 29.84 22.84
CA THR A 264 -7.76 31.17 22.42
C THR A 264 -8.68 31.88 21.43
N ASP A 265 -9.52 31.13 20.72
CA ASP A 265 -10.37 31.65 19.66
C ASP A 265 -11.75 32.09 20.17
N LEU A 266 -12.03 31.86 21.46
CA LEU A 266 -13.33 32.10 22.05
C LEU A 266 -13.71 33.59 22.09
N PRO A 267 -14.94 33.96 21.70
CA PRO A 267 -15.41 35.35 21.76
C PRO A 267 -15.42 35.88 23.20
N PRO A 268 -15.12 37.18 23.43
CA PRO A 268 -14.94 37.75 24.79
C PRO A 268 -16.15 37.61 25.74
N PHE A 269 -17.33 37.25 25.23
CA PHE A 269 -18.58 37.04 25.99
C PHE A 269 -18.93 35.55 26.21
N PHE A 270 -17.99 34.62 25.99
CA PHE A 270 -18.23 33.17 26.15
C PHE A 270 -18.60 32.78 27.59
N ALA A 271 -17.94 33.37 28.60
CA ALA A 271 -18.11 33.00 30.01
C ALA A 271 -19.56 33.17 30.50
N LYS A 272 -20.21 34.28 30.11
CA LYS A 272 -21.62 34.56 30.46
C LYS A 272 -22.59 33.58 29.80
N LYS A 273 -22.25 33.08 28.60
CA LYS A 273 -23.08 32.08 27.90
C LYS A 273 -22.91 30.68 28.49
N LEU A 274 -21.69 30.35 28.89
CA LEU A 274 -21.34 29.09 29.54
C LEU A 274 -22.08 28.95 30.89
N GLU A 275 -22.06 30.00 31.70
CA GLU A 275 -22.83 30.06 32.98
C GLU A 275 -24.35 29.98 32.75
N LYS A 276 -24.87 30.68 31.72
CA LYS A 276 -26.29 30.64 31.37
C LYS A 276 -26.74 29.22 30.97
N MET A 277 -25.93 28.50 30.21
CA MET A 277 -26.23 27.14 29.81
C MET A 277 -26.16 26.18 31.00
N GLU A 278 -25.17 26.34 31.88
CA GLU A 278 -25.03 25.55 33.11
C GLU A 278 -26.28 25.65 33.99
N ASN A 279 -26.72 26.87 34.30
CA ASN A 279 -27.94 27.13 35.07
C ASN A 279 -29.19 26.55 34.39
N THR A 280 -29.22 26.52 33.06
CA THR A 280 -30.32 25.94 32.29
C THR A 280 -30.29 24.40 32.36
N ILE A 281 -29.11 23.79 32.34
CA ILE A 281 -28.92 22.34 32.47
C ILE A 281 -29.24 21.87 33.88
N GLU A 282 -28.88 22.62 34.92
CA GLU A 282 -29.25 22.28 36.30
C GLU A 282 -30.77 22.30 36.50
N ARG A 283 -31.46 23.31 35.96
CA ARG A 283 -32.93 23.35 35.91
C ARG A 283 -33.51 22.20 35.09
N ALA A 284 -32.81 21.74 34.05
CA ALA A 284 -33.21 20.60 33.24
C ALA A 284 -33.06 19.27 33.99
N ARG A 285 -32.05 19.15 34.86
CA ARG A 285 -31.79 17.97 35.71
C ARG A 285 -32.79 17.83 36.86
N SER A 286 -33.30 18.95 37.38
CA SER A 286 -34.31 18.94 38.46
C SER A 286 -35.74 18.67 37.97
N CYS A 287 -35.97 18.62 36.66
CA CYS A 287 -37.25 18.18 36.10
C CYS A 287 -37.38 16.66 36.18
N GLU A 288 -38.53 16.13 36.66
CA GLU A 288 -38.84 14.70 36.61
C GLU A 288 -38.98 14.23 35.15
N VAL A 289 -37.86 13.85 34.54
CA VAL A 289 -37.78 13.24 33.22
C VAL A 289 -37.47 11.75 33.41
N GLY A 290 -38.15 10.87 32.68
CA GLY A 290 -37.83 9.45 32.72
C GLY A 290 -36.38 9.22 32.31
N CYS A 291 -35.53 8.77 33.25
CA CYS A 291 -34.09 8.58 33.06
C CYS A 291 -33.74 7.81 31.77
N SER A 292 -34.58 6.83 31.40
CA SER A 292 -34.39 6.00 30.20
C SER A 292 -34.36 6.77 28.87
N ASN A 293 -35.03 7.93 28.78
CA ASN A 293 -35.07 8.71 27.54
C ASN A 293 -33.81 9.57 27.35
N VAL A 294 -33.31 10.17 28.43
CA VAL A 294 -32.07 10.97 28.40
C VAL A 294 -30.88 10.05 28.17
N GLU A 295 -30.84 8.90 28.85
CA GLU A 295 -29.82 7.86 28.66
C GLU A 295 -29.76 7.37 27.21
N ARG A 296 -30.92 7.03 26.61
CA ARG A 296 -30.98 6.62 25.20
C ARG A 296 -30.46 7.71 24.25
N LYS A 297 -30.71 8.98 24.55
CA LYS A 297 -30.24 10.09 23.70
C LYS A 297 -28.74 10.33 23.87
N LEU A 298 -28.21 10.19 25.08
CA LEU A 298 -26.76 10.24 25.33
C LEU A 298 -26.03 9.09 24.61
N ARG A 299 -26.60 7.87 24.61
CA ARG A 299 -26.05 6.74 23.82
C ARG A 299 -26.03 7.03 22.32
N GLN A 300 -27.13 7.55 21.76
CA GLN A 300 -27.15 7.95 20.35
C GLN A 300 -26.12 9.04 20.01
N LEU A 301 -25.90 9.99 20.91
CA LEU A 301 -24.89 11.03 20.71
C LEU A 301 -23.47 10.47 20.83
N LEU A 302 -23.25 9.48 21.69
CA LEU A 302 -22.00 8.74 21.80
C LEU A 302 -21.69 7.99 20.51
N ASP A 303 -22.64 7.20 19.99
CA ASP A 303 -22.49 6.42 18.75
C ASP A 303 -22.12 7.33 17.56
N ILE A 304 -22.82 8.46 17.41
CA ILE A 304 -22.53 9.45 16.36
C ILE A 304 -21.13 10.06 16.52
N THR A 305 -20.71 10.35 17.76
CA THR A 305 -19.38 10.94 18.02
C THR A 305 -18.27 9.92 17.77
N GLU A 306 -18.52 8.63 18.04
CA GLU A 306 -17.59 7.53 17.70
C GLU A 306 -17.47 7.34 16.19
N ASP A 307 -18.58 7.43 15.46
CA ASP A 307 -18.59 7.38 13.98
C ASP A 307 -17.83 8.57 13.37
N GLU A 308 -18.02 9.79 13.88
CA GLU A 308 -17.27 10.98 13.45
C GLU A 308 -15.77 10.86 13.76
N ALA A 309 -15.41 10.35 14.94
CA ALA A 309 -14.02 10.09 15.31
C ALA A 309 -13.38 9.04 14.39
N TYR A 310 -14.11 7.97 14.08
CA TYR A 310 -13.69 6.94 13.13
C TYR A 310 -13.51 7.49 11.71
N PHE A 311 -14.43 8.35 11.25
CA PHE A 311 -14.32 9.06 9.99
C PHE A 311 -13.05 9.93 9.92
N HIS A 312 -12.77 10.73 10.94
CA HIS A 312 -11.57 11.57 10.99
C HIS A 312 -10.28 10.76 11.13
N THR A 313 -10.31 9.61 11.80
CA THR A 313 -9.17 8.67 11.80
C THR A 313 -8.90 8.13 10.40
N ARG A 314 -9.94 7.75 9.65
CA ARG A 314 -9.80 7.34 8.25
C ARG A 314 -9.33 8.46 7.33
N GLN A 315 -9.83 9.68 7.53
CA GLN A 315 -9.39 10.86 6.80
C GLN A 315 -7.92 11.20 7.11
N SER A 316 -7.52 11.10 8.37
CA SER A 316 -6.13 11.28 8.79
C SER A 316 -5.24 10.21 8.16
N ALA A 317 -5.62 8.93 8.23
CA ALA A 317 -4.92 7.83 7.56
C ALA A 317 -4.82 8.04 6.04
N PHE A 318 -5.86 8.57 5.41
CA PHE A 318 -5.85 8.94 3.99
C PHE A 318 -4.90 10.12 3.71
N LEU A 319 -4.89 11.15 4.55
CA LEU A 319 -3.95 12.27 4.42
C LEU A 319 -2.50 11.86 4.70
N TYR A 320 -2.28 10.87 5.57
CA TYR A 320 -0.98 10.23 5.75
C TYR A 320 -0.58 9.42 4.52
N HIS A 321 -1.51 8.67 3.92
CA HIS A 321 -1.28 7.97 2.66
C HIS A 321 -0.96 8.95 1.53
N LEU A 322 -1.69 10.06 1.44
CA LEU A 322 -1.45 11.14 0.48
C LEU A 322 -0.12 11.84 0.75
N GLY A 323 0.24 12.06 2.02
CA GLY A 323 1.55 12.57 2.45
C GLY A 323 2.69 11.64 2.03
N ALA A 324 2.49 10.33 2.16
CA ALA A 324 3.43 9.31 1.69
C ALA A 324 3.52 9.30 0.15
N GLU A 325 2.40 9.46 -0.57
CA GLU A 325 2.35 9.55 -2.03
C GLU A 325 2.93 10.86 -2.58
N THR A 326 2.89 11.94 -1.80
CA THR A 326 3.41 13.27 -2.16
C THR A 326 4.85 13.50 -1.71
N MET A 327 5.45 12.58 -0.93
CA MET A 327 6.89 12.58 -0.64
C MET A 327 7.72 12.46 -1.94
N PRO A 328 8.88 13.14 -2.02
CA PRO A 328 9.73 13.09 -3.21
C PRO A 328 10.12 11.64 -3.60
N LYS A 329 9.88 11.29 -4.87
CA LYS A 329 10.03 9.92 -5.42
C LYS A 329 11.41 9.28 -5.23
N THR A 330 12.45 10.06 -4.92
CA THR A 330 13.80 9.56 -4.65
C THR A 330 13.90 8.73 -3.38
N HIS A 331 13.01 8.94 -2.40
CA HIS A 331 13.04 8.22 -1.12
C HIS A 331 12.06 7.02 -1.09
N HIS A 332 11.14 6.94 -2.06
CA HIS A 332 10.05 5.96 -2.10
C HIS A 332 10.49 4.57 -2.61
N CYS A 333 11.57 4.47 -3.40
CA CYS A 333 11.85 3.28 -4.20
C CYS A 333 12.64 2.17 -3.48
N LEU A 334 13.45 2.48 -2.46
CA LEU A 334 14.36 1.50 -1.86
C LEU A 334 13.72 0.71 -0.71
N ASN A 335 13.13 1.42 0.27
CA ASN A 335 12.55 0.79 1.46
C ASN A 335 11.33 -0.08 1.14
N MET A 336 10.46 0.43 0.26
CA MET A 336 9.31 -0.32 -0.23
C MET A 336 9.72 -1.57 -1.01
N ARG A 337 10.78 -1.50 -1.82
CA ARG A 337 11.21 -2.61 -2.67
C ARG A 337 11.94 -3.72 -1.90
N LEU A 338 12.83 -3.36 -0.98
CA LEU A 338 13.52 -4.34 -0.11
C LEU A 338 12.51 -5.11 0.77
N THR A 339 11.48 -4.41 1.25
CA THR A 339 10.39 -5.02 2.02
C THR A 339 9.58 -5.99 1.16
N VAL A 340 9.13 -5.54 -0.01
CA VAL A 340 8.32 -6.36 -0.94
C VAL A 340 9.09 -7.59 -1.45
N GLU A 341 10.39 -7.46 -1.73
CA GLU A 341 11.20 -8.58 -2.27
C GLU A 341 11.65 -9.59 -1.21
N TYR A 342 11.86 -9.18 0.05
CA TYR A 342 12.08 -10.11 1.18
C TYR A 342 10.89 -11.06 1.38
N PHE A 343 9.67 -10.50 1.45
CA PHE A 343 8.45 -11.27 1.70
C PHE A 343 8.02 -12.15 0.51
N LYS A 344 8.41 -11.80 -0.73
CA LYS A 344 8.19 -12.67 -1.90
C LYS A 344 9.00 -13.96 -1.86
N SER A 345 10.04 -14.04 -1.03
CA SER A 345 11.00 -15.13 -1.07
C SER A 345 10.79 -16.22 0.00
N ARG A 346 9.63 -16.91 -0.03
CA ARG A 346 9.38 -18.07 0.82
C ARG A 346 10.25 -19.27 0.40
N SER A 347 11.28 -19.61 1.19
CA SER A 347 11.88 -20.95 1.17
C SER A 347 12.66 -21.22 2.47
N ILE A 348 12.25 -22.27 3.18
CA ILE A 348 12.88 -22.85 4.39
C ILE A 348 14.35 -23.29 4.15
N ARG A 349 14.84 -23.29 2.90
CA ARG A 349 16.24 -23.58 2.54
C ARG A 349 17.22 -22.40 2.71
N LYS A 350 16.75 -21.16 2.96
CA LYS A 350 17.61 -19.96 3.02
C LYS A 350 18.34 -19.75 4.35
N ASP A 351 17.75 -20.13 5.48
CA ASP A 351 18.31 -19.80 6.80
C ASP A 351 19.62 -20.54 7.10
N GLN A 352 19.83 -21.73 6.52
CA GLN A 352 21.10 -22.48 6.64
C GLN A 352 22.23 -21.91 5.76
N LEU A 353 21.92 -21.42 4.56
CA LEU A 353 22.93 -20.90 3.61
C LEU A 353 23.44 -19.51 4.03
N ASN A 354 22.59 -18.70 4.66
CA ASN A 354 22.91 -17.35 5.10
C ASN A 354 23.80 -17.31 6.36
N LYS A 355 23.64 -18.27 7.28
CA LYS A 355 24.43 -18.34 8.52
C LYS A 355 25.94 -18.52 8.25
N GLN A 356 26.30 -19.36 7.28
CA GLN A 356 27.70 -19.59 6.91
C GLN A 356 28.40 -18.35 6.34
N LYS A 357 27.67 -17.46 5.66
CA LYS A 357 28.23 -16.23 5.09
C LYS A 357 28.46 -15.17 6.15
N LEU A 358 27.50 -14.99 7.06
CA LEU A 358 27.54 -14.00 8.14
C LEU A 358 28.69 -14.21 9.12
N GLU A 359 29.11 -15.46 9.30
CA GLU A 359 30.17 -15.83 10.23
C GLU A 359 31.54 -15.93 9.55
N SER A 360 31.63 -15.78 8.22
CA SER A 360 32.86 -15.97 7.46
C SER A 360 33.71 -14.69 7.37
N PRO A 361 34.99 -14.72 7.81
CA PRO A 361 35.89 -13.56 7.74
C PRO A 361 36.38 -13.24 6.31
N THR A 362 36.01 -14.04 5.30
CA THR A 362 36.42 -13.85 3.90
C THR A 362 35.64 -12.75 3.17
N PHE A 363 34.67 -12.14 3.84
CA PHE A 363 33.80 -11.11 3.29
C PHE A 363 34.00 -9.75 3.98
N HIS A 364 33.65 -8.67 3.29
CA HIS A 364 33.65 -7.32 3.87
C HIS A 364 32.38 -7.12 4.68
N HIS A 365 32.50 -6.94 6.00
CA HIS A 365 31.37 -6.77 6.92
C HIS A 365 31.18 -5.31 7.35
N TYR A 366 30.08 -4.68 6.95
CA TYR A 366 29.67 -3.37 7.46
C TYR A 366 28.65 -3.50 8.59
N VAL A 367 28.69 -2.65 9.62
CA VAL A 367 27.75 -2.68 10.76
C VAL A 367 27.16 -1.29 11.02
N ILE A 368 25.86 -1.22 11.28
CA ILE A 368 25.12 0.02 11.57
C ILE A 368 24.27 -0.19 12.82
N PHE A 369 24.30 0.76 13.75
CA PHE A 369 23.41 0.82 14.91
C PHE A 369 22.47 2.02 14.75
N SER A 370 21.15 1.80 14.81
CA SER A 370 20.18 2.87 14.64
C SER A 370 18.90 2.66 15.43
N ARG A 371 18.26 3.79 15.76
CA ARG A 371 16.88 3.86 16.25
C ARG A 371 15.93 4.58 15.29
N ASN A 372 16.47 5.09 14.17
CA ASN A 372 15.72 5.83 13.16
C ASN A 372 15.85 5.09 11.82
N VAL A 373 14.77 4.43 11.42
CA VAL A 373 14.73 3.61 10.20
C VAL A 373 15.06 4.44 8.96
N LEU A 374 14.63 5.71 8.88
CA LEU A 374 14.93 6.58 7.72
C LEU A 374 16.41 6.97 7.67
N ALA A 375 17.00 7.29 8.81
CA ALA A 375 18.42 7.64 8.94
C ALA A 375 19.30 6.48 8.47
N ALA A 376 19.11 5.29 9.05
CA ALA A 376 19.89 4.12 8.67
C ALA A 376 19.59 3.63 7.24
N SER A 377 18.36 3.80 6.73
CA SER A 377 18.06 3.53 5.31
C SER A 377 18.87 4.44 4.39
N THR A 378 19.07 5.70 4.77
CA THR A 378 19.84 6.68 4.01
C THR A 378 21.32 6.29 4.01
N THR A 379 21.88 5.96 5.17
CA THR A 379 23.26 5.46 5.28
C THR A 379 23.45 4.20 4.43
N ILE A 380 22.60 3.17 4.62
CA ILE A 380 22.69 1.90 3.88
C ILE A 380 22.61 2.13 2.39
N ASN A 381 21.62 2.92 1.95
CA ASN A 381 21.50 3.25 0.54
C ASN A 381 22.81 3.84 0.05
N SER A 382 23.29 4.92 0.67
CA SER A 382 24.52 5.59 0.27
C SER A 382 25.75 4.67 0.28
N THR A 383 25.89 3.76 1.25
CA THR A 383 26.99 2.79 1.36
C THR A 383 26.96 1.79 0.23
N VAL A 384 25.80 1.18 -0.03
CA VAL A 384 25.69 0.22 -1.13
C VAL A 384 25.85 0.98 -2.46
N MET A 385 25.33 2.23 -2.56
CA MET A 385 25.36 3.04 -3.79
C MET A 385 26.78 3.47 -4.16
N ASN A 386 27.70 3.51 -3.19
CA ASN A 386 29.04 4.05 -3.40
C ASN A 386 30.17 3.04 -3.15
N SER A 387 29.94 1.95 -2.41
CA SER A 387 30.76 0.71 -2.46
C SER A 387 30.89 0.14 -3.89
N GLN A 388 30.06 0.65 -4.80
CA GLN A 388 30.37 0.88 -6.20
C GLN A 388 29.29 1.85 -6.71
N ASN A 389 29.72 3.02 -7.23
CA ASN A 389 29.02 4.01 -8.07
C ASN A 389 27.47 3.94 -8.11
N PHE A 390 26.73 5.05 -8.01
CA PHE A 390 25.25 4.98 -7.98
C PHE A 390 24.62 4.27 -9.22
N TYR A 391 25.36 4.20 -10.33
CA TYR A 391 25.04 3.39 -11.51
C TYR A 391 25.37 1.90 -11.38
N ALA A 392 26.38 1.57 -10.59
CA ALA A 392 26.86 0.24 -10.30
C ALA A 392 26.05 -0.49 -9.24
N MET A 393 25.33 0.14 -8.30
CA MET A 393 24.40 -0.60 -7.41
C MET A 393 23.19 -1.18 -8.15
N LYS A 394 22.62 -0.39 -9.08
CA LYS A 394 21.60 -0.88 -10.02
C LYS A 394 22.12 -2.11 -10.76
N HIS A 395 23.34 -2.00 -11.31
CA HIS A 395 23.98 -3.10 -12.03
C HIS A 395 24.56 -4.23 -11.16
N TRP A 396 24.81 -4.01 -9.87
CA TRP A 396 25.31 -5.02 -8.94
C TRP A 396 24.18 -5.96 -8.53
N PHE A 397 22.99 -5.43 -8.26
CA PHE A 397 21.76 -6.21 -8.07
C PHE A 397 21.23 -6.83 -9.38
N ASP A 398 21.56 -6.26 -10.54
CA ASP A 398 21.26 -6.86 -11.85
C ASP A 398 22.21 -8.01 -12.25
N ARG A 399 23.40 -8.09 -11.63
CA ARG A 399 24.45 -9.07 -11.99
C ARG A 399 24.71 -10.13 -10.93
N ASN A 400 24.44 -9.84 -9.66
CA ASN A 400 24.57 -10.77 -8.54
C ASN A 400 23.19 -10.95 -7.90
N SER A 401 22.75 -12.20 -7.75
CA SER A 401 21.58 -12.48 -6.93
C SER A 401 21.81 -11.99 -5.50
N TYR A 402 20.80 -11.47 -4.81
CA TYR A 402 20.86 -11.21 -3.35
C TYR A 402 21.25 -12.48 -2.56
N LEU A 403 21.25 -13.66 -3.20
CA LEU A 403 21.87 -14.86 -2.66
C LEU A 403 23.36 -14.67 -2.35
N GLU A 404 24.05 -13.65 -2.87
CA GLU A 404 25.48 -13.38 -2.65
C GLU A 404 25.78 -12.39 -1.51
N ALA A 405 24.95 -11.37 -1.27
CA ALA A 405 25.03 -10.50 -0.10
C ALA A 405 24.06 -10.94 0.98
N THR A 406 24.57 -11.16 2.19
CA THR A 406 23.73 -11.57 3.30
C THR A 406 23.41 -10.37 4.18
N VAL A 407 22.12 -10.16 4.46
CA VAL A 407 21.61 -9.13 5.36
C VAL A 407 21.02 -9.81 6.60
N ARG A 408 21.54 -9.48 7.79
CA ARG A 408 20.99 -9.95 9.07
C ARG A 408 20.54 -8.77 9.91
N VAL A 409 19.27 -8.80 10.31
CA VAL A 409 18.69 -7.83 11.26
C VAL A 409 18.52 -8.50 12.61
N THR A 410 19.05 -7.86 13.66
CA THR A 410 19.02 -8.39 15.01
C THR A 410 18.42 -7.38 15.98
N ASN A 411 17.37 -7.77 16.69
CA ASN A 411 16.93 -7.00 17.85
C ASN A 411 17.91 -7.25 19.00
N ILE A 412 18.65 -6.21 19.38
CA ILE A 412 19.68 -6.31 20.42
C ILE A 412 19.04 -6.57 21.79
N GLU A 413 17.81 -6.08 22.03
CA GLU A 413 17.08 -6.29 23.29
C GLU A 413 16.65 -7.76 23.49
N ASP A 414 16.36 -8.48 22.41
CA ASP A 414 16.04 -9.92 22.48
C ASP A 414 17.30 -10.79 22.64
N HIS A 415 18.47 -10.33 22.17
CA HIS A 415 19.75 -11.05 22.27
C HIS A 415 20.26 -11.12 23.72
N GLN A 416 19.92 -10.14 24.57
CA GLN A 416 20.23 -10.16 26.01
C GLN A 416 19.51 -11.29 26.77
N LYS A 417 18.36 -11.77 26.28
CA LYS A 417 17.64 -12.90 26.90
C LYS A 417 18.26 -14.27 26.58
N LEU A 418 19.11 -14.35 25.55
CA LEU A 418 19.73 -15.59 25.07
C LEU A 418 21.17 -15.80 25.57
N SER A 419 21.87 -14.73 25.91
CA SER A 419 23.19 -14.83 26.52
C SER A 419 23.09 -15.00 28.04
N LYS A 420 23.26 -16.23 28.53
CA LYS A 420 23.32 -16.52 29.97
C LYS A 420 24.63 -16.08 30.63
N ASP A 421 25.60 -15.58 29.86
CA ASP A 421 26.97 -15.30 30.33
C ASP A 421 27.38 -13.82 30.31
N ILE A 422 26.51 -12.88 29.89
CA ILE A 422 26.79 -11.43 30.04
C ILE A 422 26.44 -11.00 31.48
N GLY A 423 27.23 -11.48 32.43
CA GLY A 423 27.20 -11.03 33.82
C GLY A 423 27.90 -9.68 33.97
N SER A 424 27.29 -8.58 33.51
CA SER A 424 27.68 -7.22 33.93
C SER A 424 26.75 -6.07 33.50
N LEU A 425 25.88 -6.24 32.49
CA LEU A 425 24.95 -5.19 32.06
C LEU A 425 23.54 -5.38 32.67
N GLU A 426 23.41 -5.14 33.98
CA GLU A 426 22.08 -4.97 34.59
C GLU A 426 21.39 -3.71 34.02
N MET A 427 20.26 -3.91 33.33
CA MET A 427 19.27 -2.90 32.90
C MET A 427 19.81 -1.54 32.41
N GLN A 428 20.75 -1.54 31.46
CA GLN A 428 21.16 -0.31 30.77
C GLN A 428 20.40 -0.16 29.44
N GLN A 429 19.80 1.01 29.20
CA GLN A 429 19.20 1.33 27.90
C GLN A 429 20.32 1.34 26.84
N LEU A 430 20.25 0.45 25.84
CA LEU A 430 21.28 0.32 24.80
C LEU A 430 21.10 1.40 23.73
N TRP A 431 21.86 2.48 23.82
CA TRP A 431 21.83 3.58 22.84
C TRP A 431 22.85 3.37 21.70
N PRO A 432 22.55 3.83 20.46
CA PRO A 432 23.49 3.87 19.33
C PRO A 432 24.56 4.95 19.56
N ALA A 433 25.13 5.57 18.52
CA ALA A 433 26.09 6.66 18.69
C ALA A 433 25.47 7.83 19.46
N GLU A 434 26.25 8.44 20.35
CA GLU A 434 25.82 9.55 21.21
C GLU A 434 26.54 10.84 20.81
N GLU A 435 25.79 11.93 20.77
CA GLU A 435 26.28 13.25 20.36
C GLU A 435 26.33 14.23 21.54
N PHE A 436 27.48 14.89 21.68
CA PHE A 436 27.78 15.82 22.76
C PHE A 436 28.08 17.19 22.19
N ARG A 437 27.44 18.23 22.75
CA ARG A 437 27.68 19.62 22.38
C ARG A 437 28.74 20.19 23.31
N VAL A 438 29.94 20.46 22.81
CA VAL A 438 31.04 21.02 23.58
C VAL A 438 31.20 22.49 23.27
N THR A 439 31.04 23.36 24.28
CA THR A 439 31.27 24.80 24.14
C THR A 439 32.59 25.19 24.78
N ILE A 440 33.49 25.70 23.96
CA ILE A 440 34.83 26.13 24.34
C ILE A 440 34.85 27.66 24.45
N ARG A 441 35.35 28.17 25.59
CA ARG A 441 35.57 29.60 25.80
C ARG A 441 37.04 29.96 25.54
N ASN A 442 37.30 30.73 24.49
CA ASN A 442 38.61 31.33 24.22
C ASN A 442 38.73 32.68 24.94
N TYR A 443 39.76 32.84 25.78
CA TYR A 443 40.08 34.09 26.48
C TYR A 443 41.26 34.86 25.83
N SER A 444 41.67 34.49 24.62
CA SER A 444 42.91 34.97 24.00
C SER A 444 42.89 36.43 23.54
N GLU A 445 41.73 37.09 23.39
CA GLU A 445 41.66 38.55 23.17
C GLU A 445 40.48 39.22 23.91
N PRO A 446 40.66 40.38 24.60
CA PRO A 446 39.62 41.00 25.42
C PRO A 446 38.45 41.60 24.62
N SER A 447 38.59 41.78 23.30
CA SER A 447 37.63 42.52 22.45
C SER A 447 36.61 41.65 21.72
N GLN A 448 36.76 40.31 21.70
CA GLN A 448 35.74 39.40 21.17
C GLN A 448 35.66 38.14 22.05
N ARG A 449 34.64 38.06 22.91
CA ARG A 449 34.26 36.83 23.61
C ARG A 449 33.66 35.85 22.61
N GLN A 450 34.49 35.20 21.80
CA GLN A 450 34.02 34.22 20.82
C GLN A 450 33.85 32.87 21.53
N MET A 451 32.59 32.46 21.73
CA MET A 451 32.26 31.10 22.13
C MET A 451 32.23 30.22 20.87
N LYS A 452 33.03 29.15 20.85
CA LYS A 452 33.00 28.16 19.77
C LYS A 452 32.26 26.92 20.29
N THR A 453 31.26 26.46 19.55
CA THR A 453 30.47 25.28 19.92
C THR A 453 30.70 24.18 18.89
N GLU A 454 31.23 23.05 19.35
CA GLU A 454 31.52 21.86 18.56
C GLU A 454 30.58 20.70 18.91
N TYR A 455 30.41 19.76 17.99
CA TYR A 455 29.62 18.54 18.19
C TYR A 455 30.51 17.30 18.08
N ILE A 456 30.61 16.54 19.17
CA ILE A 456 31.40 15.32 19.26
C ILE A 456 30.47 14.12 19.25
N SER A 457 30.61 13.25 18.25
CA SER A 457 29.91 11.96 18.19
C SER A 457 30.86 10.86 18.66
N VAL A 458 30.40 9.96 19.53
CA VAL A 458 31.17 8.78 19.96
C VAL A 458 30.28 7.54 20.04
N PHE A 459 30.92 6.37 20.07
CA PHE A 459 30.23 5.10 20.32
C PHE A 459 29.46 5.11 21.64
N GLY A 460 28.15 4.83 21.56
CA GLY A 460 27.33 4.52 22.73
C GLY A 460 27.36 3.03 23.09
N HIS A 461 26.61 2.66 24.14
CA HIS A 461 26.67 1.35 24.78
C HIS A 461 26.51 0.15 23.82
N SER A 462 25.65 0.29 22.79
CA SER A 462 25.41 -0.79 21.83
C SER A 462 26.65 -1.20 21.02
N HIS A 463 27.58 -0.28 20.76
CA HIS A 463 28.78 -0.54 19.97
C HIS A 463 29.77 -1.44 20.71
N PHE A 464 29.81 -1.38 22.03
CA PHE A 464 30.73 -2.20 22.83
C PHE A 464 30.33 -3.68 22.90
N LEU A 465 29.15 -4.03 22.37
CA LEU A 465 28.68 -5.40 22.17
C LEU A 465 29.19 -6.03 20.86
N LEU A 466 29.89 -5.27 20.00
CA LEU A 466 30.37 -5.74 18.70
C LEU A 466 31.16 -7.07 18.76
N PRO A 467 32.12 -7.27 19.69
CA PRO A 467 32.85 -8.53 19.79
C PRO A 467 31.96 -9.73 20.13
N ASP A 468 30.91 -9.51 20.92
CA ASP A 468 29.97 -10.55 21.37
C ASP A 468 28.93 -10.86 20.30
N LEU A 469 28.49 -9.83 19.55
CA LEU A 469 27.56 -9.98 18.43
C LEU A 469 28.22 -10.69 17.25
N LEU A 470 29.54 -10.54 17.07
CA LEU A 470 30.31 -11.03 15.93
C LEU A 470 31.58 -11.80 16.35
N PRO A 471 31.41 -12.93 17.07
CA PRO A 471 32.53 -13.64 17.70
C PRO A 471 33.50 -14.26 16.69
N THR A 472 33.06 -14.53 15.45
CA THR A 472 33.87 -15.22 14.43
C THR A 472 34.60 -14.28 13.47
N LEU A 473 34.35 -12.97 13.54
CA LEU A 473 34.90 -11.99 12.61
C LEU A 473 36.10 -11.28 13.22
N ASN A 474 37.11 -10.99 12.38
CA ASN A 474 38.33 -10.31 12.81
C ASN A 474 38.29 -8.81 12.54
N ARG A 475 37.62 -8.36 11.49
CA ARG A 475 37.56 -6.95 11.09
C ARG A 475 36.17 -6.56 10.60
N VAL A 476 35.70 -5.37 10.96
CA VAL A 476 34.42 -4.79 10.50
C VAL A 476 34.57 -3.29 10.24
N VAL A 477 33.68 -2.74 9.42
CA VAL A 477 33.53 -1.27 9.25
C VAL A 477 32.19 -0.84 9.83
N VAL A 478 32.21 0.01 10.84
CA VAL A 478 31.02 0.58 11.46
C VAL A 478 30.67 1.91 10.80
N LEU A 479 29.39 2.10 10.51
CA LEU A 479 28.82 3.33 9.96
C LEU A 479 27.69 3.83 10.86
N ASP A 480 27.79 5.08 11.33
CA ASP A 480 26.69 5.72 12.06
C ASP A 480 25.48 5.98 11.14
N ASP A 481 24.29 6.07 11.73
CA ASP A 481 23.04 6.27 11.01
C ASP A 481 22.86 7.70 10.45
N ASP A 482 23.83 8.58 10.69
CA ASP A 482 23.88 9.95 10.21
C ASP A 482 25.00 10.21 9.19
N LEU A 483 25.50 9.14 8.55
CA LEU A 483 26.45 9.19 7.45
C LEU A 483 25.79 9.12 6.07
N ILE A 484 26.37 9.84 5.11
CA ILE A 484 26.17 9.63 3.68
C ILE A 484 27.50 9.22 3.06
N VAL A 485 27.61 7.97 2.61
CA VAL A 485 28.77 7.48 1.86
C VAL A 485 28.69 8.02 0.42
N GLN A 486 29.79 8.53 -0.11
CA GLN A 486 29.93 9.11 -1.45
C GLN A 486 30.89 8.33 -2.37
N LYS A 487 31.81 7.52 -1.82
CA LYS A 487 32.80 6.74 -2.58
C LYS A 487 32.93 5.31 -2.06
N ASP A 488 33.65 4.45 -2.79
CA ASP A 488 33.85 3.05 -2.39
C ASP A 488 34.74 2.96 -1.16
N LEU A 489 34.27 2.21 -0.17
CA LEU A 489 34.95 2.01 1.11
C LEU A 489 35.74 0.69 1.16
N SER A 490 35.73 -0.11 0.10
CA SER A 490 36.34 -1.45 0.08
C SER A 490 37.84 -1.44 0.38
N SER A 491 38.57 -0.38 0.02
CA SER A 491 40.00 -0.27 0.32
C SER A 491 40.31 -0.12 1.82
N LEU A 492 39.33 0.21 2.67
CA LEU A 492 39.49 0.22 4.13
C LEU A 492 39.84 -1.17 4.69
N TRP A 493 39.46 -2.25 4.01
CA TRP A 493 39.86 -3.60 4.43
C TRP A 493 41.34 -3.87 4.26
N ASN A 494 42.02 -3.12 3.41
CA ASN A 494 43.48 -3.22 3.21
C ASN A 494 44.26 -2.17 4.02
N LEU A 495 43.58 -1.37 4.84
CA LEU A 495 44.22 -0.37 5.68
C LEU A 495 45.08 -1.07 6.74
N ASP A 496 46.37 -0.74 6.74
CA ASP A 496 47.27 -1.08 7.84
C ASP A 496 47.17 0.00 8.92
N MET A 497 46.59 -0.37 10.06
CA MET A 497 46.34 0.55 11.17
C MET A 497 47.48 0.56 12.20
N ASP A 498 48.70 0.13 11.85
CA ASP A 498 49.89 0.19 12.73
C ASP A 498 49.62 -0.33 14.16
N ARG A 499 49.07 -1.54 14.23
CA ARG A 499 48.68 -2.22 15.49
C ARG A 499 47.61 -1.51 16.35
N LYS A 500 47.00 -0.42 15.85
CA LYS A 500 45.83 0.21 16.47
C LYS A 500 44.58 -0.66 16.32
N VAL A 501 43.57 -0.37 17.14
CA VAL A 501 42.32 -1.15 17.23
C VAL A 501 41.21 -0.53 16.37
N ILE A 502 41.13 0.80 16.35
CA ILE A 502 40.09 1.54 15.66
C ILE A 502 40.69 2.59 14.72
N GLY A 503 40.27 2.61 13.46
CA GLY A 503 40.47 3.71 12.53
C GLY A 503 39.30 4.69 12.66
N ALA A 504 39.56 5.95 13.01
CA ALA A 504 38.54 6.97 13.20
C ALA A 504 39.06 8.37 12.83
N VAL A 505 38.15 9.33 12.63
CA VAL A 505 38.52 10.73 12.40
C VAL A 505 39.09 11.32 13.68
N GLN A 506 40.27 11.92 13.59
CA GLN A 506 40.90 12.60 14.72
C GLN A 506 40.50 14.08 14.72
N PHE A 507 39.81 14.51 15.77
CA PHE A 507 39.29 15.87 15.92
C PHE A 507 40.08 16.63 16.99
N CYS A 508 41.07 17.40 16.54
CA CYS A 508 42.01 18.10 17.43
C CYS A 508 41.54 19.46 17.95
N GLU A 509 40.39 19.96 17.48
CA GLU A 509 39.81 21.20 18.03
C GLU A 509 39.36 21.03 19.48
N VAL A 510 39.06 19.78 19.87
CA VAL A 510 38.85 19.38 21.26
C VAL A 510 39.93 18.36 21.64
N ARG A 511 40.72 18.68 22.67
CA ARG A 511 41.72 17.77 23.26
C ARG A 511 41.18 17.15 24.54
N LEU A 512 41.64 15.95 24.89
CA LEU A 512 41.23 15.26 26.12
C LEU A 512 41.46 16.12 27.38
N GLY A 513 42.52 16.94 27.39
CA GLY A 513 42.78 17.87 28.50
C GLY A 513 41.66 18.88 28.76
N GLN A 514 40.94 19.30 27.72
CA GLN A 514 39.79 20.20 27.86
C GLN A 514 38.58 19.48 28.46
N LEU A 515 38.47 18.17 28.24
CA LEU A 515 37.41 17.31 28.80
C LEU A 515 37.74 16.76 30.19
N LYS A 516 38.87 17.16 30.79
CA LYS A 516 39.31 16.74 32.14
C LYS A 516 38.22 16.77 33.22
N PRO A 517 37.30 17.75 33.30
CA PRO A 517 36.25 17.75 34.33
C PRO A 517 35.24 16.60 34.20
N TYR A 518 35.24 15.90 33.06
CA TYR A 518 34.31 14.82 32.72
C TYR A 518 35.02 13.47 32.59
N ILE A 519 36.37 13.44 32.58
CA ILE A 519 37.21 12.24 32.51
C ILE A 519 37.79 12.00 33.92
N ALA A 520 37.39 10.90 34.57
CA ALA A 520 37.78 10.62 35.96
C ALA A 520 39.21 10.09 36.14
N GLU A 521 39.94 9.77 35.06
CA GLU A 521 41.29 9.18 35.18
C GLU A 521 42.41 10.22 35.23
N HIS A 522 43.42 9.98 36.05
CA HIS A 522 44.67 10.76 36.09
C HIS A 522 45.72 10.29 35.06
N THR A 523 45.40 9.28 34.26
CA THR A 523 46.31 8.59 33.33
C THR A 523 45.83 8.73 31.89
N PHE A 524 45.62 9.97 31.43
CA PHE A 524 45.43 10.25 30.01
C PHE A 524 46.37 11.34 29.53
N ASN A 525 46.78 11.27 28.27
CA ASN A 525 47.57 12.33 27.65
C ASN A 525 46.66 13.53 27.35
N ALA A 526 46.81 14.62 28.11
CA ALA A 526 46.00 15.83 27.97
C ALA A 526 46.10 16.49 26.58
N ASN A 527 47.19 16.23 25.84
CA ASN A 527 47.39 16.75 24.50
C ASN A 527 46.78 15.86 23.41
N SER A 528 46.30 14.65 23.71
CA SER A 528 45.67 13.79 22.71
C SER A 528 44.38 14.41 22.19
N CYS A 529 44.20 14.36 20.88
CA CYS A 529 42.98 14.80 20.22
C CYS A 529 41.84 13.82 20.50
N VAL A 530 40.62 14.33 20.51
CA VAL A 530 39.42 13.49 20.52
C VAL A 530 39.28 12.77 19.19
N TRP A 531 38.54 11.66 19.16
CA TRP A 531 38.15 10.97 17.93
C TRP A 531 36.63 11.03 17.76
N LEU A 532 36.15 10.98 16.51
CA LEU A 532 34.72 10.98 16.19
C LEU A 532 34.25 9.60 15.73
N SER A 533 33.08 9.17 16.19
CA SER A 533 32.30 8.13 15.53
C SER A 533 31.79 8.62 14.17
N GLY A 534 31.19 7.73 13.39
CA GLY A 534 30.79 8.01 12.03
C GLY A 534 31.25 6.84 11.17
N LEU A 535 32.39 7.01 10.50
CA LEU A 535 33.06 5.94 9.77
C LEU A 535 34.19 5.40 10.64
N ASN A 536 34.07 4.14 11.06
CA ASN A 536 35.07 3.50 11.90
C ASN A 536 35.49 2.14 11.35
N VAL A 537 36.80 1.89 11.24
CA VAL A 537 37.35 0.58 10.88
C VAL A 537 37.82 -0.12 12.15
N ILE A 538 37.33 -1.32 12.45
CA ILE A 538 37.55 -1.98 13.74
C ILE A 538 38.20 -3.34 13.54
N GLU A 539 39.29 -3.59 14.28
CA GLU A 539 39.95 -4.89 14.43
C GLU A 539 39.37 -5.60 15.67
N LEU A 540 38.36 -6.45 15.46
CA LEU A 540 37.64 -7.17 16.51
C LEU A 540 38.52 -8.19 17.23
N ASP A 541 39.52 -8.77 16.56
CA ASP A 541 40.49 -9.67 17.19
C ASP A 541 41.34 -8.92 18.23
N LYS A 542 41.96 -7.79 17.85
CA LYS A 542 42.71 -6.93 18.77
C LYS A 542 41.82 -6.33 19.86
N TRP A 543 40.58 -6.00 19.53
CA TRP A 543 39.60 -5.53 20.51
C TRP A 543 39.37 -6.58 21.60
N ARG A 544 39.24 -7.86 21.21
CA ARG A 544 39.12 -8.99 22.15
C ARG A 544 40.41 -9.20 22.95
N ASP A 545 41.56 -9.23 22.27
CA ASP A 545 42.87 -9.46 22.91
C ASP A 545 43.22 -8.40 23.97
N LEU A 546 42.90 -7.14 23.69
CA LEU A 546 43.13 -6.02 24.60
C LEU A 546 41.98 -5.80 25.59
N GLY A 547 40.90 -6.58 25.50
CA GLY A 547 39.76 -6.52 26.43
C GLY A 547 39.06 -5.16 26.46
N ILE A 548 38.91 -4.49 25.30
CA ILE A 548 38.41 -3.10 25.25
C ILE A 548 37.00 -2.95 25.83
N THR A 549 36.11 -3.93 25.61
CA THR A 549 34.77 -3.93 26.22
C THR A 549 34.87 -3.97 27.76
N SER A 550 35.81 -4.72 28.31
CA SER A 550 36.07 -4.76 29.76
C SER A 550 36.67 -3.46 30.28
N LEU A 551 37.56 -2.80 29.52
CA LEU A 551 38.09 -1.48 29.87
C LEU A 551 36.98 -0.42 29.90
N TYR A 552 36.11 -0.43 28.89
CA TYR A 552 34.93 0.43 28.84
C TYR A 552 34.02 0.22 30.06
N ASP A 553 33.69 -1.03 30.37
CA ASP A 553 32.87 -1.39 31.55
C ASP A 553 33.51 -0.94 32.86
N GLN A 554 34.84 -1.11 33.01
CA GLN A 554 35.57 -0.65 34.19
C GLN A 554 35.54 0.87 34.32
N SER A 555 35.76 1.60 33.22
CA SER A 555 35.68 3.06 33.20
C SER A 555 34.27 3.56 33.51
N LEU A 556 33.24 2.90 32.96
CA LEU A 556 31.84 3.23 33.25
C LEU A 556 31.49 2.98 34.73
N LYS A 557 31.88 1.84 35.30
CA LYS A 557 31.66 1.52 36.73
C LYS A 557 32.38 2.49 37.67
N LYS A 558 33.59 2.95 37.32
CA LYS A 558 34.30 4.00 38.08
C LYS A 558 33.54 5.33 38.02
N LEU A 559 33.06 5.72 36.84
CA LEU A 559 32.31 6.97 36.62
C LEU A 559 30.93 6.98 37.30
N GLN A 560 30.28 5.82 37.43
CA GLN A 560 29.01 5.65 38.15
C GLN A 560 29.12 5.86 39.66
N LYS A 561 30.28 5.56 40.27
CA LYS A 561 30.47 5.71 41.72
C LYS A 561 30.58 7.18 42.17
N ASP A 562 30.87 8.11 41.26
CA ASP A 562 31.24 9.49 41.60
C ASP A 562 30.24 10.57 41.15
N SER A 563 29.11 10.28 40.48
CA SER A 563 28.16 11.36 40.10
C SER A 563 26.69 10.99 39.89
N LEU A 564 25.79 11.91 40.30
CA LEU A 564 24.35 11.98 40.01
C LEU A 564 24.00 12.28 38.53
N LYS A 565 24.93 12.05 37.58
CA LYS A 565 24.76 12.44 36.16
C LYS A 565 24.08 11.33 35.35
N SER A 566 23.29 11.72 34.34
CA SER A 566 22.62 10.81 33.38
C SER A 566 23.60 9.79 32.78
N GLN A 567 23.15 8.55 32.55
CA GLN A 567 23.97 7.48 31.97
C GLN A 567 24.55 7.87 30.59
N ARG A 568 23.81 8.66 29.80
CA ARG A 568 24.26 9.15 28.48
C ARG A 568 25.50 10.05 28.59
N LEU A 569 25.60 10.87 29.66
CA LEU A 569 26.76 11.73 29.93
C LEU A 569 28.05 10.95 30.21
N GLN A 570 27.94 9.69 30.64
CA GLN A 570 29.08 8.85 31.01
C GLN A 570 29.66 8.08 29.82
N ALA A 571 28.90 7.92 28.73
CA ALA A 571 29.36 7.25 27.52
C ALA A 571 30.55 7.97 26.85
N LEU A 572 30.55 9.32 26.85
CA LEU A 572 31.65 10.11 26.28
C LEU A 572 33.01 9.83 26.90
N PRO A 573 33.24 10.07 28.21
CA PRO A 573 34.55 9.84 28.82
C PRO A 573 34.95 8.36 28.81
N ALA A 574 34.00 7.43 28.99
CA ALA A 574 34.29 5.99 28.94
C ALA A 574 34.75 5.54 27.55
N SER A 575 34.09 6.02 26.49
CA SER A 575 34.42 5.68 25.10
C SER A 575 35.76 6.27 24.66
N LEU A 576 36.05 7.53 25.04
CA LEU A 576 37.33 8.16 24.73
C LEU A 576 38.52 7.49 25.43
N LEU A 577 38.35 7.08 26.69
CA LEU A 577 39.40 6.37 27.43
C LEU A 577 39.63 4.94 26.93
N ALA A 578 38.57 4.22 26.57
CA ALA A 578 38.67 2.84 26.11
C ALA A 578 39.53 2.69 24.83
N PHE A 579 39.58 3.73 23.99
CA PHE A 579 40.42 3.76 22.77
C PHE A 579 41.64 4.66 22.88
N GLN A 580 41.98 5.16 24.07
CA GLN A 580 43.12 6.06 24.20
C GLN A 580 44.40 5.39 23.70
N ASP A 581 45.15 6.09 22.84
CA ASP A 581 46.38 5.59 22.20
C ASP A 581 46.16 4.35 21.30
N LEU A 582 44.91 3.96 21.03
CA LEU A 582 44.50 2.84 20.19
C LEU A 582 43.76 3.29 18.92
N VAL A 583 43.65 4.59 18.68
CA VAL A 583 43.05 5.20 17.47
C VAL A 583 44.11 5.39 16.38
N TYR A 584 43.81 4.93 15.17
CA TYR A 584 44.50 5.27 13.94
C TYR A 584 43.76 6.44 13.26
N PRO A 585 44.41 7.58 12.98
CA PRO A 585 43.76 8.73 12.39
C PRO A 585 43.45 8.46 10.91
N LEU A 586 42.17 8.46 10.54
CA LEU A 586 41.75 8.45 9.14
C LEU A 586 42.03 9.80 8.50
N GLU A 587 42.53 9.78 7.26
CA GLU A 587 42.73 11.01 6.48
C GLU A 587 41.40 11.74 6.22
N ASP A 588 41.44 13.07 6.12
CA ASP A 588 40.27 13.92 5.80
C ASP A 588 39.63 13.58 4.43
N SER A 589 40.34 12.84 3.58
CA SER A 589 39.80 12.29 2.33
C SER A 589 38.72 11.21 2.56
N TRP A 590 38.65 10.61 3.75
CA TRP A 590 37.69 9.56 4.09
C TRP A 590 36.38 10.11 4.65
N VAL A 591 36.43 11.15 5.49
CA VAL A 591 35.26 11.65 6.21
C VAL A 591 35.30 13.17 6.28
N GLN A 592 34.22 13.82 5.85
CA GLN A 592 33.94 15.22 6.15
C GLN A 592 32.87 15.29 7.25
N SER A 593 33.24 15.75 8.44
CA SER A 593 32.30 16.03 9.55
C SER A 593 31.89 17.50 9.57
N GLY A 594 30.85 17.80 10.34
CA GLY A 594 30.35 19.16 10.59
C GLY A 594 29.08 19.53 9.83
N LEU A 595 28.59 18.70 8.90
CA LEU A 595 27.48 19.06 8.01
C LEU A 595 26.13 19.29 8.74
N GLY A 596 25.99 18.81 9.97
CA GLY A 596 24.80 19.01 10.78
C GLY A 596 24.78 20.32 11.58
N HIS A 597 25.82 21.17 11.49
CA HIS A 597 25.89 22.43 12.24
C HIS A 597 26.80 23.53 11.64
N ASP A 598 27.76 23.19 10.78
CA ASP A 598 28.66 24.15 10.13
C ASP A 598 28.25 24.43 8.68
N TYR A 599 27.85 25.67 8.42
CA TYR A 599 27.45 26.17 7.10
C TYR A 599 28.62 26.70 6.25
N GLY A 600 29.83 26.78 6.83
CA GLY A 600 31.03 27.32 6.19
C GLY A 600 31.88 26.27 5.45
N ILE A 601 31.48 24.99 5.47
CA ILE A 601 32.23 23.90 4.83
C ILE A 601 32.29 24.13 3.31
N SER A 602 33.49 24.10 2.74
CA SER A 602 33.67 24.37 1.31
C SER A 602 33.11 23.24 0.44
N HIS A 603 32.59 23.59 -0.74
CA HIS A 603 32.13 22.60 -1.71
C HIS A 603 33.24 21.63 -2.15
N VAL A 604 34.50 22.07 -2.11
CA VAL A 604 35.66 21.25 -2.52
C VAL A 604 35.90 20.13 -1.49
N ASP A 605 35.80 20.45 -0.21
CA ASP A 605 36.00 19.48 0.87
C ASP A 605 34.87 18.42 0.88
N ILE A 606 33.64 18.83 0.63
CA ILE A 606 32.47 17.94 0.47
C ILE A 606 32.62 16.99 -0.73
N GLN A 607 33.26 17.41 -1.82
CA GLN A 607 33.50 16.53 -2.98
C GLN A 607 34.71 15.60 -2.79
N LYS A 608 35.68 16.01 -1.95
CA LYS A 608 36.90 15.25 -1.69
C LYS A 608 36.65 14.06 -0.76
N ALA A 609 35.79 14.19 0.23
CA ALA A 609 35.51 13.13 1.19
C ALA A 609 34.86 11.88 0.57
N ALA A 610 35.11 10.71 1.18
CA ALA A 610 34.45 9.44 0.83
C ALA A 610 33.13 9.25 1.58
N THR A 611 32.96 9.92 2.72
CA THR A 611 31.75 9.92 3.53
C THR A 611 31.49 11.32 4.09
N LEU A 612 30.22 11.71 4.20
CA LEU A 612 29.75 12.94 4.79
C LEU A 612 29.05 12.63 6.10
N HIS A 613 29.49 13.26 7.18
CA HIS A 613 28.95 13.06 8.51
C HIS A 613 28.12 14.25 8.96
N TYR A 614 26.82 14.03 9.17
CA TYR A 614 25.87 15.06 9.56
C TYR A 614 25.78 15.21 11.09
N ASN A 615 26.90 15.20 11.81
CA ASN A 615 26.88 15.40 13.26
C ASN A 615 26.36 16.80 13.62
N GLY A 616 25.43 16.87 14.59
CA GLY A 616 24.76 18.11 14.99
C GLY A 616 23.24 18.11 14.85
N VAL A 617 22.62 19.27 15.12
CA VAL A 617 21.17 19.40 15.29
C VAL A 617 20.39 19.59 13.98
N MET A 618 21.07 19.84 12.85
CA MET A 618 20.44 20.18 11.57
C MET A 618 20.51 19.02 10.58
N LYS A 619 20.17 17.82 11.06
CA LYS A 619 20.09 16.60 10.24
C LYS A 619 18.77 16.60 9.44
N PRO A 620 18.79 16.42 8.11
CA PRO A 620 17.61 16.53 7.24
C PRO A 620 16.44 15.58 7.55
N TRP A 621 16.70 14.48 8.28
CA TRP A 621 15.74 13.42 8.57
C TRP A 621 15.26 13.39 10.03
N LEU A 622 15.62 14.38 10.86
CA LEU A 622 15.15 14.44 12.25
C LEU A 622 13.63 14.68 12.32
N ASP A 623 13.08 15.55 11.47
CA ASP A 623 11.65 15.91 11.49
C ASP A 623 10.75 14.91 10.75
N LEU A 624 11.35 13.95 10.04
CA LEU A 624 10.63 12.97 9.21
C LEU A 624 10.51 11.59 9.87
N GLY A 625 11.20 11.36 10.99
CA GLY A 625 11.27 10.06 11.68
C GLY A 625 10.10 9.82 12.64
N ILE A 626 9.69 8.54 12.78
CA ILE A 626 8.78 8.11 13.84
C ILE A 626 9.56 8.10 15.16
N HIS A 627 9.12 8.85 16.18
CA HIS A 627 9.77 8.91 17.49
C HIS A 627 9.27 7.80 18.44
N ASP A 628 10.22 7.15 19.11
CA ASP A 628 10.12 6.19 20.23
C ASP A 628 9.12 5.02 20.16
N TYR A 629 9.65 3.79 20.12
CA TYR A 629 8.90 2.55 20.36
C TYR A 629 8.76 2.32 21.88
N LYS A 630 7.56 2.49 22.45
CA LYS A 630 7.29 2.06 23.85
C LYS A 630 7.08 0.54 23.92
N SER A 631 7.67 -0.09 24.95
CA SER A 631 7.89 -1.54 25.09
C SER A 631 6.73 -2.36 25.68
N SER A 632 5.58 -1.75 25.96
CA SER A 632 4.41 -2.44 26.48
C SER A 632 3.47 -2.85 25.34
N HIS A 633 2.76 -3.99 25.51
CA HIS A 633 1.82 -4.65 24.58
C HIS A 633 2.42 -5.74 23.66
N ARG A 634 2.50 -6.97 24.20
CA ARG A 634 2.38 -8.24 23.44
C ARG A 634 0.97 -8.78 23.71
N PRO A 635 0.05 -8.79 22.73
CA PRO A 635 0.12 -9.75 21.63
C PRO A 635 -0.18 -9.09 20.27
N MET A 636 0.80 -8.37 19.73
CA MET A 636 0.77 -7.92 18.33
C MET A 636 2.09 -8.29 17.63
N GLN A 637 2.53 -9.55 17.81
CA GLN A 637 3.82 -10.04 17.29
C GLN A 637 3.86 -10.31 15.78
N TRP A 638 2.78 -10.09 15.01
CA TRP A 638 2.80 -10.25 13.55
C TRP A 638 2.81 -8.93 12.76
N LEU A 639 2.50 -7.80 13.41
CA LEU A 639 2.73 -6.44 12.86
C LEU A 639 4.00 -5.79 13.44
N GLN A 640 4.53 -6.27 14.57
CA GLN A 640 5.79 -5.81 15.17
C GLN A 640 7.08 -6.27 14.46
N LEU A 641 6.97 -6.95 13.31
CA LEU A 641 8.11 -7.21 12.41
C LEU A 641 8.15 -6.23 11.23
N LEU A 642 7.14 -5.36 11.08
CA LEU A 642 7.02 -4.48 9.92
C LEU A 642 7.76 -3.15 10.07
N LEU A 643 8.41 -2.90 11.21
CA LEU A 643 8.93 -1.58 11.55
C LEU A 643 10.16 -1.56 12.49
N LEU A 644 10.65 -2.73 12.94
CA LEU A 644 11.92 -2.87 13.68
C LEU A 644 13.00 -3.38 12.72
N LEU A 645 13.69 -2.45 12.07
CA LEU A 645 14.75 -2.69 11.11
C LEU A 645 16.01 -1.95 11.54
N LEU A 646 17.16 -2.60 11.35
CA LEU A 646 18.53 -2.05 11.25
C LEU A 646 19.43 -2.14 12.50
N THR A 647 19.84 -3.36 12.85
CA THR A 647 21.28 -3.67 12.78
C THR A 647 21.51 -4.41 11.47
N LEU A 648 22.55 -4.11 10.70
CA LEU A 648 22.76 -4.74 9.40
C LEU A 648 24.22 -5.11 9.21
N LEU A 649 24.50 -6.42 9.03
CA LEU A 649 25.74 -6.90 8.39
C LEU A 649 25.54 -6.84 6.87
N LEU A 650 26.35 -6.09 6.13
CA LEU A 650 26.46 -6.19 4.65
C LEU A 650 27.74 -6.94 4.29
N ILE A 651 27.65 -7.89 3.33
CA ILE A 651 28.75 -8.74 2.84
C ILE A 651 28.88 -8.61 1.31
N VAL A 652 30.03 -8.17 0.79
CA VAL A 652 30.32 -8.06 -0.67
C VAL A 652 31.57 -8.88 -1.04
N LYS A 653 31.54 -9.59 -2.19
CA LYS A 653 32.64 -10.47 -2.69
C LYS A 653 33.48 -9.80 -3.79
N GLY A 654 34.81 -9.86 -3.69
CA GLY A 654 35.77 -9.36 -4.71
C GLY A 654 36.05 -10.36 -5.85
N ARG A 655 36.28 -9.87 -7.08
CA ARG A 655 36.58 -10.69 -8.29
C ARG A 655 38.08 -10.89 -8.48
N GLY A 656 38.51 -12.14 -8.64
CA GLY A 656 39.77 -12.53 -9.30
C GLY A 656 39.49 -13.03 -10.73
N ALA A 657 40.37 -12.67 -11.67
CA ALA A 657 40.27 -13.03 -13.10
C ALA A 657 40.84 -14.44 -13.39
N MET A 658 40.28 -15.16 -14.36
CA MET A 658 40.93 -16.27 -15.11
C MET A 658 40.13 -16.64 -16.39
N PRO A 659 40.76 -17.34 -17.37
CA PRO A 659 40.70 -16.98 -18.80
C PRO A 659 39.75 -17.80 -19.70
N LEU A 660 39.59 -17.29 -20.93
CA LEU A 660 38.81 -17.81 -22.06
C LEU A 660 39.21 -19.24 -22.48
N ALA A 661 38.19 -20.05 -22.75
CA ALA A 661 38.30 -21.26 -23.58
C ALA A 661 37.60 -21.04 -24.92
N ASN A 662 38.27 -21.46 -25.99
CA ASN A 662 37.93 -21.27 -27.39
C ASN A 662 37.01 -22.40 -27.92
N GLY A 663 36.11 -22.04 -28.85
CA GLY A 663 35.83 -22.83 -30.05
C GLY A 663 34.66 -23.83 -30.03
N GLY A 664 33.51 -23.41 -30.56
CA GLY A 664 32.46 -24.29 -31.07
C GLY A 664 31.42 -23.48 -31.85
N SER A 665 31.32 -23.71 -33.16
CA SER A 665 30.37 -23.00 -34.04
C SER A 665 28.93 -23.38 -33.72
N GLN A 666 28.17 -22.44 -33.14
CA GLN A 666 26.71 -22.44 -33.15
C GLN A 666 26.22 -21.03 -33.48
N SER A 667 25.12 -20.93 -34.23
CA SER A 667 24.44 -19.67 -34.57
C SER A 667 24.27 -18.80 -33.31
N GLY A 668 24.79 -17.58 -33.35
CA GLY A 668 24.78 -16.69 -32.18
C GLY A 668 23.38 -16.39 -31.65
N PRO A 669 23.26 -15.94 -30.38
CA PRO A 669 21.98 -15.61 -29.78
C PRO A 669 21.28 -14.48 -30.56
N GLN A 670 20.03 -14.70 -30.99
CA GLN A 670 19.20 -13.67 -31.64
C GLN A 670 18.15 -13.12 -30.65
N ARG A 671 17.98 -11.79 -30.66
CA ARG A 671 16.94 -11.06 -29.90
C ARG A 671 15.60 -11.13 -30.63
N ASN A 672 14.51 -11.29 -29.88
CA ASN A 672 13.15 -11.07 -30.38
C ASN A 672 12.79 -9.56 -30.39
N TYR A 673 11.73 -9.21 -31.12
CA TYR A 673 11.25 -7.84 -31.26
C TYR A 673 9.72 -7.76 -31.24
N GLN A 674 9.21 -6.54 -31.10
CA GLN A 674 7.80 -6.19 -31.20
C GLN A 674 7.63 -5.13 -32.28
N VAL A 675 6.47 -5.06 -32.91
CA VAL A 675 6.18 -4.05 -33.92
C VAL A 675 5.28 -2.98 -33.34
N VAL A 676 5.53 -1.72 -33.69
CA VAL A 676 4.63 -0.60 -33.40
C VAL A 676 4.30 0.09 -34.71
N VAL A 677 3.02 0.17 -35.06
CA VAL A 677 2.58 0.73 -36.33
C VAL A 677 1.18 1.34 -36.22
N ALA A 678 0.96 2.44 -36.92
CA ALA A 678 -0.38 2.98 -37.19
C ALA A 678 -0.73 2.68 -38.65
N ALA A 679 -1.90 2.12 -38.91
CA ALA A 679 -2.30 1.76 -40.26
C ALA A 679 -3.81 1.96 -40.47
N THR A 680 -4.18 2.29 -41.71
CA THR A 680 -5.59 2.27 -42.17
C THR A 680 -6.11 0.84 -42.28
N ARG A 681 -7.42 0.68 -42.50
CA ARG A 681 -8.06 -0.63 -42.78
C ARG A 681 -7.38 -1.44 -43.89
N ASP A 682 -6.89 -0.76 -44.93
CA ASP A 682 -6.17 -1.36 -46.06
C ASP A 682 -4.67 -1.54 -45.78
N MET A 683 -4.24 -1.41 -44.53
CA MET A 683 -2.85 -1.50 -44.08
C MET A 683 -1.93 -0.44 -44.73
N GLY A 684 -2.47 0.73 -45.05
CA GLY A 684 -1.72 1.91 -45.50
C GLY A 684 -1.09 2.65 -44.32
N ILE A 685 0.18 3.05 -44.44
CA ILE A 685 0.96 3.63 -43.32
C ILE A 685 1.61 4.98 -43.64
N GLY A 686 1.59 5.42 -44.90
CA GLY A 686 2.38 6.57 -45.34
C GLY A 686 1.97 7.11 -46.71
N LYS A 687 2.19 8.40 -46.92
CA LYS A 687 2.04 9.11 -48.20
C LYS A 687 3.15 10.15 -48.34
N ASP A 688 3.82 10.20 -49.48
CA ASP A 688 4.88 11.16 -49.81
C ASP A 688 6.02 11.23 -48.76
N GLY A 689 6.32 10.10 -48.12
CA GLY A 689 7.34 10.01 -47.07
C GLY A 689 6.95 10.58 -45.70
N ALA A 690 5.67 10.89 -45.47
CA ALA A 690 5.13 11.36 -44.21
C ALA A 690 3.93 10.50 -43.74
N LEU A 691 3.50 10.72 -42.49
CA LEU A 691 2.24 10.18 -41.99
C LEU A 691 1.07 10.96 -42.64
N PRO A 692 0.04 10.29 -43.20
CA PRO A 692 -1.10 10.94 -43.85
C PRO A 692 -2.06 11.62 -42.86
N TRP A 693 -1.88 11.39 -41.57
CA TRP A 693 -2.72 11.88 -40.48
C TRP A 693 -1.90 12.52 -39.37
N LYS A 694 -2.58 13.24 -38.49
CA LYS A 694 -1.99 13.85 -37.30
C LYS A 694 -2.82 13.48 -36.07
N LEU A 695 -2.37 12.42 -35.39
CA LEU A 695 -3.01 11.87 -34.20
C LEU A 695 -2.05 12.01 -33.02
N LEU A 696 -2.29 12.99 -32.13
CA LEU A 696 -1.48 13.21 -30.94
C LEU A 696 -1.65 12.07 -29.93
N GLY A 697 -2.84 11.47 -29.87
CA GLY A 697 -3.12 10.29 -29.06
C GLY A 697 -2.22 9.10 -29.46
N ASP A 698 -2.12 8.84 -30.76
CA ASP A 698 -1.23 7.82 -31.33
C ASP A 698 0.25 8.11 -31.02
N LEU A 699 0.73 9.34 -31.24
CA LEU A 699 2.10 9.70 -30.93
C LEU A 699 2.43 9.58 -29.44
N LYS A 700 1.47 9.91 -28.56
CA LYS A 700 1.59 9.71 -27.11
C LYS A 700 1.67 8.23 -26.78
N PHE A 701 0.79 7.40 -27.35
CA PHE A 701 0.81 5.95 -27.18
C PHE A 701 2.13 5.34 -27.67
N PHE A 702 2.58 5.67 -28.89
CA PHE A 702 3.88 5.27 -29.44
C PHE A 702 5.03 5.65 -28.50
N LYS A 703 5.04 6.89 -27.99
CA LYS A 703 6.08 7.37 -27.08
C LYS A 703 6.06 6.59 -25.78
N GLU A 704 4.91 6.45 -25.14
CA GLU A 704 4.76 5.73 -23.87
C GLU A 704 5.17 4.26 -24.02
N LEU A 705 4.70 3.59 -25.07
CA LEU A 705 5.00 2.19 -25.37
C LEU A 705 6.50 1.96 -25.61
N THR A 706 7.12 2.78 -26.46
CA THR A 706 8.54 2.60 -26.83
C THR A 706 9.51 3.16 -25.79
N LEU A 707 9.08 4.07 -24.91
CA LEU A 707 9.94 4.66 -23.88
C LEU A 707 9.87 3.91 -22.55
N THR A 708 8.71 3.35 -22.21
CA THR A 708 8.51 2.71 -20.89
C THR A 708 9.26 1.39 -20.82
N THR A 709 10.09 1.24 -19.80
CA THR A 709 10.77 0.00 -19.43
C THR A 709 10.24 -0.49 -18.09
N SER A 710 10.20 -1.81 -17.92
CA SER A 710 9.95 -2.42 -16.61
C SER A 710 11.14 -2.17 -15.67
N ASP A 711 12.35 -2.13 -16.23
CA ASP A 711 13.59 -1.79 -15.58
C ASP A 711 14.05 -0.37 -15.97
N PRO A 712 14.01 0.62 -15.05
CA PRO A 712 14.45 1.98 -15.35
C PRO A 712 15.97 2.08 -15.60
N THR A 713 16.78 1.02 -15.44
CA THR A 713 18.22 0.99 -15.85
C THR A 713 18.36 0.92 -17.35
N LYS A 714 17.39 0.25 -18.00
CA LYS A 714 17.45 -0.10 -19.41
C LYS A 714 16.77 0.98 -20.24
N LYS A 715 17.15 1.01 -21.50
CA LYS A 715 16.42 1.71 -22.55
C LYS A 715 15.73 0.67 -23.43
N ASN A 716 14.77 1.08 -24.24
CA ASN A 716 14.34 0.26 -25.37
C ASN A 716 15.11 0.67 -26.62
N ALA A 717 15.23 -0.26 -27.57
CA ALA A 717 15.73 0.01 -28.90
C ALA A 717 14.57 0.17 -29.88
N VAL A 718 14.68 1.13 -30.79
CA VAL A 718 13.76 1.33 -31.91
C VAL A 718 14.52 1.11 -33.22
N ILE A 719 14.11 0.10 -33.99
CA ILE A 719 14.66 -0.24 -35.30
C ILE A 719 13.80 0.40 -36.37
N MET A 720 14.42 1.13 -37.29
CA MET A 720 13.75 1.76 -38.41
C MET A 720 14.57 1.77 -39.70
N GLY A 721 13.91 1.82 -40.84
CA GLY A 721 14.57 2.06 -42.14
C GLY A 721 15.01 3.52 -42.31
N ARG A 722 16.01 3.77 -43.17
CA ARG A 722 16.53 5.13 -43.49
C ARG A 722 15.44 6.16 -43.80
N LYS A 723 14.47 5.84 -44.66
CA LYS A 723 13.39 6.78 -45.03
C LYS A 723 12.51 7.15 -43.83
N THR A 724 12.26 6.21 -42.92
CA THR A 724 11.53 6.48 -41.67
C THR A 724 12.33 7.43 -40.78
N TRP A 725 13.64 7.20 -40.64
CA TRP A 725 14.53 8.12 -39.91
C TRP A 725 14.53 9.54 -40.50
N GLU A 726 14.52 9.67 -41.82
CA GLU A 726 14.46 10.95 -42.53
C GLU A 726 13.09 11.64 -42.37
N SER A 727 12.00 10.88 -42.23
CA SER A 727 10.65 11.41 -41.99
C SER A 727 10.43 11.96 -40.57
N ILE A 728 11.25 11.57 -39.59
CA ILE A 728 11.14 12.06 -38.21
C ILE A 728 11.62 13.52 -38.18
N PRO A 729 10.83 14.47 -37.64
CA PRO A 729 11.23 15.86 -37.53
C PRO A 729 12.58 16.04 -36.81
N VAL A 730 13.44 16.93 -37.32
CA VAL A 730 14.80 17.16 -36.80
C VAL A 730 14.81 17.43 -35.29
N LYS A 731 13.83 18.20 -34.79
CA LYS A 731 13.65 18.50 -33.36
C LYS A 731 13.37 17.29 -32.46
N SER A 732 12.99 16.17 -33.05
CA SER A 732 12.61 14.93 -32.36
C SER A 732 13.55 13.77 -32.71
N ARG A 733 14.64 14.05 -33.43
CA ARG A 733 15.63 13.09 -33.91
C ARG A 733 16.98 13.35 -33.22
N PRO A 734 17.59 12.38 -32.53
CA PRO A 734 17.10 11.03 -32.25
C PRO A 734 15.88 11.02 -31.32
N LEU A 735 15.12 9.92 -31.34
CA LEU A 735 14.02 9.74 -30.39
C LEU A 735 14.59 9.64 -28.96
N PRO A 736 14.29 10.59 -28.05
CA PRO A 736 14.96 10.68 -26.76
C PRO A 736 14.61 9.49 -25.86
N GLY A 737 15.57 9.11 -25.00
CA GLY A 737 15.42 8.02 -24.03
C GLY A 737 15.46 6.60 -24.63
N ARG A 738 15.72 6.46 -25.93
CA ARG A 738 15.74 5.20 -26.67
C ARG A 738 17.01 5.06 -27.50
N LEU A 739 17.44 3.84 -27.75
CA LEU A 739 18.49 3.55 -28.73
C LEU A 739 17.87 3.51 -30.13
N ASN A 740 18.33 4.37 -31.03
CA ASN A 740 17.80 4.47 -32.39
C ASN A 740 18.70 3.64 -33.33
N VAL A 741 18.16 2.56 -33.88
CA VAL A 741 18.88 1.67 -34.81
C VAL A 741 18.36 1.89 -36.23
N ILE A 742 19.23 2.37 -37.11
CA ILE A 742 18.88 2.75 -38.48
C ILE A 742 19.40 1.67 -39.43
N LEU A 743 18.49 1.09 -40.21
CA LEU A 743 18.83 0.13 -41.26
C LEU A 743 19.14 0.87 -42.57
N THR A 744 20.39 0.77 -43.03
CA THR A 744 20.82 1.31 -44.33
C THR A 744 21.98 0.53 -44.94
N ARG A 745 22.04 0.49 -46.27
CA ARG A 745 23.12 -0.14 -47.05
C ARG A 745 24.17 0.87 -47.52
N SER A 746 23.86 2.17 -47.45
CA SER A 746 24.76 3.25 -47.83
C SER A 746 25.74 3.54 -46.69
N GLY A 747 26.99 3.13 -46.82
CA GLY A 747 28.05 3.26 -45.80
C GLY A 747 28.57 4.66 -45.53
N SER A 748 27.93 5.70 -46.08
CA SER A 748 28.41 7.09 -46.06
C SER A 748 27.35 8.04 -45.49
N PHE A 749 27.15 8.03 -44.17
CA PHE A 749 26.36 9.08 -43.50
C PHE A 749 26.92 9.36 -42.10
N ASP A 750 27.21 10.64 -41.84
CA ASP A 750 27.85 11.23 -40.64
C ASP A 750 26.99 11.20 -39.36
N PHE A 751 26.19 10.15 -39.14
CA PHE A 751 25.37 10.01 -37.92
C PHE A 751 26.05 9.20 -36.80
N ALA A 752 27.20 8.57 -37.09
CA ALA A 752 27.92 7.70 -36.16
C ALA A 752 28.45 8.41 -34.89
N THR A 753 28.42 9.75 -34.87
CA THR A 753 28.83 10.60 -33.74
C THR A 753 27.68 11.00 -32.82
N VAL A 754 26.42 10.72 -33.19
CA VAL A 754 25.25 11.10 -32.40
C VAL A 754 25.00 10.05 -31.32
N GLU A 755 25.05 10.46 -30.06
CA GLU A 755 24.81 9.59 -28.91
C GLU A 755 23.44 8.90 -29.02
N ASN A 756 23.38 7.59 -28.73
CA ASN A 756 22.17 6.76 -28.82
C ASN A 756 21.65 6.50 -30.25
N VAL A 757 22.50 6.63 -31.29
CA VAL A 757 22.20 6.22 -32.67
C VAL A 757 23.18 5.14 -33.14
N VAL A 758 22.67 4.12 -33.82
CA VAL A 758 23.44 2.99 -34.35
C VAL A 758 22.99 2.70 -35.77
N ILE A 759 23.94 2.37 -36.64
CA ILE A 759 23.67 2.01 -38.04
C ILE A 759 23.93 0.52 -38.25
N CYS A 760 23.02 -0.16 -38.93
CA CYS A 760 23.15 -1.58 -39.26
C CYS A 760 22.79 -1.81 -40.74
N GLY A 761 23.50 -2.75 -41.39
CA GLY A 761 23.26 -3.10 -42.79
C GLY A 761 22.01 -3.93 -43.04
N SER A 762 21.52 -4.62 -42.01
CA SER A 762 20.36 -5.51 -42.07
C SER A 762 19.69 -5.70 -40.70
N MET A 763 18.46 -6.20 -40.70
CA MET A 763 17.76 -6.58 -39.46
C MET A 763 18.53 -7.67 -38.69
N LYS A 764 19.11 -8.65 -39.40
CA LYS A 764 19.92 -9.71 -38.79
C LYS A 764 21.10 -9.12 -38.00
N SER A 765 21.88 -8.24 -38.64
CA SER A 765 23.00 -7.57 -37.96
C SER A 765 22.54 -6.69 -36.79
N ALA A 766 21.35 -6.06 -36.90
CA ALA A 766 20.80 -5.26 -35.82
C ALA A 766 20.42 -6.12 -34.60
N LEU A 767 19.73 -7.25 -34.82
CA LEU A 767 19.35 -8.16 -33.74
C LEU A 767 20.57 -8.84 -33.11
N GLU A 768 21.57 -9.23 -33.90
CA GLU A 768 22.84 -9.76 -33.39
C GLU A 768 23.59 -8.73 -32.55
N LEU A 769 23.66 -7.48 -33.02
CA LEU A 769 24.25 -6.38 -32.26
C LEU A 769 23.51 -6.14 -30.94
N LEU A 770 22.18 -6.09 -30.97
CA LEU A 770 21.35 -5.91 -29.78
C LEU A 770 21.39 -7.12 -28.82
N ALA A 771 21.73 -8.30 -29.33
CA ALA A 771 21.98 -9.50 -28.53
C ALA A 771 23.42 -9.58 -27.99
N SER A 772 24.33 -8.72 -28.47
CA SER A 772 25.72 -8.65 -28.01
C SER A 772 25.93 -7.58 -26.93
N THR A 773 27.04 -7.67 -26.18
CA THR A 773 27.46 -6.65 -25.21
C THR A 773 27.92 -5.37 -25.93
N PRO A 774 27.54 -4.16 -25.47
CA PRO A 774 26.85 -3.83 -24.21
C PRO A 774 25.32 -3.79 -24.30
N TYR A 775 24.73 -3.97 -25.49
CA TYR A 775 23.30 -3.76 -25.71
C TYR A 775 22.41 -4.84 -25.07
N CYS A 776 22.84 -6.09 -25.03
CA CYS A 776 22.06 -7.16 -24.39
C CYS A 776 21.74 -6.89 -22.91
N LEU A 777 22.61 -6.13 -22.22
CA LEU A 777 22.47 -5.74 -20.82
C LEU A 777 21.71 -4.42 -20.63
N SER A 778 21.79 -3.50 -21.60
CA SER A 778 21.25 -2.13 -21.50
C SER A 778 19.92 -1.93 -22.23
N ILE A 779 19.55 -2.84 -23.15
CA ILE A 779 18.30 -2.78 -23.90
C ILE A 779 17.28 -3.77 -23.31
N GLU A 780 16.11 -3.31 -22.91
CA GLU A 780 15.04 -4.17 -22.38
C GLU A 780 14.23 -4.80 -23.52
N LYS A 781 13.63 -3.98 -24.37
CA LYS A 781 12.82 -4.42 -25.52
C LYS A 781 13.30 -3.81 -26.82
N VAL A 782 13.01 -4.50 -27.92
CA VAL A 782 13.32 -4.07 -29.28
C VAL A 782 12.01 -3.84 -30.01
N PHE A 783 11.80 -2.62 -30.52
CA PHE A 783 10.62 -2.24 -31.29
C PHE A 783 11.00 -1.96 -32.74
N VAL A 784 10.34 -2.60 -33.69
CA VAL A 784 10.40 -2.25 -35.11
C VAL A 784 9.29 -1.24 -35.39
N ILE A 785 9.66 -0.05 -35.84
CA ILE A 785 8.73 1.10 -35.96
C ILE A 785 8.49 1.56 -37.39
N GLY A 786 9.01 0.83 -38.40
CA GLY A 786 8.90 1.19 -39.81
C GLY A 786 10.20 1.00 -40.59
N GLY A 787 10.26 1.27 -41.90
CA GLY A 787 9.17 1.69 -42.79
C GLY A 787 8.58 0.53 -43.59
N GLY A 788 7.84 0.85 -44.65
CA GLY A 788 7.06 -0.14 -45.42
C GLY A 788 7.84 -1.38 -45.87
N GLN A 789 9.11 -1.23 -46.31
CA GLN A 789 9.95 -2.39 -46.66
C GLN A 789 10.28 -3.25 -45.42
N VAL A 790 10.71 -2.63 -44.33
CA VAL A 790 11.08 -3.33 -43.08
C VAL A 790 9.86 -4.08 -42.53
N LEU A 791 8.70 -3.42 -42.46
CA LEU A 791 7.49 -4.05 -41.96
C LEU A 791 6.97 -5.17 -42.87
N ARG A 792 7.15 -5.06 -44.19
CA ARG A 792 6.76 -6.13 -45.13
C ARG A 792 7.52 -7.42 -44.90
N GLU A 793 8.79 -7.33 -44.52
CA GLU A 793 9.64 -8.48 -44.25
C GLU A 793 9.46 -9.01 -42.80
N TYR A 794 9.21 -8.12 -41.83
CA TYR A 794 9.35 -8.45 -40.41
C TYR A 794 8.06 -8.39 -39.58
N LEU A 795 6.94 -7.85 -40.08
CA LEU A 795 5.68 -7.76 -39.33
C LEU A 795 5.19 -9.13 -38.84
N ASN A 796 5.12 -10.11 -39.77
CA ASN A 796 4.70 -11.48 -39.45
C ASN A 796 5.90 -12.42 -39.19
N GLY A 797 7.12 -11.90 -39.12
CA GLY A 797 8.36 -12.67 -39.01
C GLY A 797 8.49 -13.44 -37.69
N PRO A 798 9.18 -14.59 -37.66
CA PRO A 798 9.16 -15.54 -36.54
C PRO A 798 9.68 -14.99 -35.20
N ALA A 799 10.54 -13.97 -35.23
CA ALA A 799 11.06 -13.29 -34.05
C ALA A 799 10.18 -12.12 -33.56
N CYS A 800 9.08 -11.81 -34.25
CA CYS A 800 8.09 -10.83 -33.81
C CYS A 800 7.16 -11.43 -32.74
N GLU A 801 7.23 -10.96 -31.49
CA GLU A 801 6.43 -11.49 -30.38
C GLU A 801 5.08 -10.78 -30.21
N ALA A 802 5.01 -9.50 -30.55
CA ALA A 802 3.79 -8.70 -30.48
C ALA A 802 3.72 -7.64 -31.56
N ILE A 803 2.50 -7.27 -31.94
CA ILE A 803 2.21 -6.18 -32.88
C ILE A 803 1.26 -5.21 -32.16
N HIS A 804 1.73 -3.99 -31.94
CA HIS A 804 0.95 -2.89 -31.40
C HIS A 804 0.48 -2.02 -32.57
N LEU A 805 -0.79 -2.18 -32.92
CA LEU A 805 -1.45 -1.52 -34.03
C LEU A 805 -2.31 -0.38 -33.51
N THR A 806 -2.08 0.83 -34.01
CA THR A 806 -3.11 1.88 -34.02
C THR A 806 -3.97 1.66 -35.27
N ASP A 807 -5.16 1.11 -35.06
CA ASP A 807 -6.11 0.73 -36.10
C ASP A 807 -6.95 1.95 -36.48
N ILE A 808 -6.68 2.53 -37.65
CA ILE A 808 -7.36 3.71 -38.18
C ILE A 808 -8.50 3.26 -39.07
N GLU A 809 -9.73 3.54 -38.64
CA GLU A 809 -10.93 3.04 -39.29
C GLU A 809 -11.29 3.80 -40.57
N LEU A 810 -10.67 4.95 -40.82
CA LEU A 810 -10.90 5.77 -42.01
C LEU A 810 -9.97 5.34 -43.15
N ASN A 811 -10.52 5.22 -44.37
CA ASN A 811 -9.72 5.02 -45.57
C ASN A 811 -9.08 6.34 -45.97
N ILE A 812 -7.77 6.44 -45.74
CA ILE A 812 -6.94 7.60 -46.09
C ILE A 812 -6.00 7.19 -47.22
N GLU A 813 -5.83 8.05 -48.21
CA GLU A 813 -4.96 7.79 -49.36
C GLU A 813 -3.50 7.58 -48.90
N CYS A 814 -2.92 6.45 -49.29
CA CYS A 814 -1.57 6.04 -48.94
C CYS A 814 -0.82 5.56 -50.20
N ASP A 815 0.51 5.74 -50.23
CA ASP A 815 1.41 5.17 -51.24
C ASP A 815 2.27 4.02 -50.68
N THR A 816 2.31 3.89 -49.36
CA THR A 816 3.13 2.94 -48.63
C THR A 816 2.23 2.02 -47.81
N PHE A 817 2.32 0.71 -48.08
CA PHE A 817 1.48 -0.32 -47.48
C PHE A 817 2.32 -1.43 -46.83
N ILE A 818 1.73 -2.10 -45.84
CA ILE A 818 2.29 -3.27 -45.14
C ILE A 818 1.36 -4.49 -45.33
N PRO A 819 1.86 -5.73 -45.15
CA PRO A 819 1.00 -6.92 -45.25
C PRO A 819 -0.03 -6.96 -44.11
N PRO A 820 -1.15 -7.68 -44.29
CA PRO A 820 -2.09 -7.93 -43.20
C PRO A 820 -1.43 -8.74 -42.07
N ILE A 821 -1.92 -8.58 -40.84
CA ILE A 821 -1.48 -9.36 -39.68
C ILE A 821 -1.96 -10.81 -39.85
N ASP A 822 -1.06 -11.77 -39.69
CA ASP A 822 -1.38 -13.19 -39.79
C ASP A 822 -2.09 -13.69 -38.51
N LEU A 823 -3.42 -13.71 -38.54
CA LEU A 823 -4.27 -14.16 -37.43
C LEU A 823 -4.17 -15.67 -37.14
N SER A 824 -3.45 -16.45 -37.96
CA SER A 824 -3.19 -17.87 -37.66
C SER A 824 -2.12 -18.06 -36.58
N VAL A 825 -1.24 -17.06 -36.41
CA VAL A 825 -0.14 -17.05 -35.44
C VAL A 825 -0.22 -15.89 -34.44
N PHE A 826 -1.05 -14.87 -34.71
CA PHE A 826 -1.28 -13.74 -33.81
C PHE A 826 -2.72 -13.72 -33.30
N GLN A 827 -2.89 -13.47 -32.00
CA GLN A 827 -4.20 -13.28 -31.35
C GLN A 827 -4.27 -11.94 -30.63
N PRO A 828 -5.44 -11.27 -30.61
CA PRO A 828 -5.63 -10.04 -29.85
C PRO A 828 -5.48 -10.26 -28.34
N TRP A 829 -4.58 -9.51 -27.70
CA TRP A 829 -4.42 -9.46 -26.24
C TRP A 829 -5.25 -8.34 -25.61
N TYR A 830 -5.27 -7.18 -26.25
CA TYR A 830 -5.92 -5.97 -25.76
C TYR A 830 -6.42 -5.14 -26.93
N SER A 831 -7.60 -4.53 -26.77
CA SER A 831 -8.12 -3.51 -27.68
C SER A 831 -8.70 -2.36 -26.86
N SER A 832 -8.27 -1.13 -27.14
CA SER A 832 -8.93 0.04 -26.56
C SER A 832 -10.33 0.23 -27.15
N PHE A 833 -11.17 1.00 -26.45
CA PHE A 833 -12.35 1.60 -27.08
C PHE A 833 -11.90 2.57 -28.19
N PRO A 834 -12.68 2.71 -29.27
CA PRO A 834 -12.38 3.69 -30.32
C PRO A 834 -12.42 5.13 -29.79
N VAL A 835 -11.46 5.95 -30.22
CA VAL A 835 -11.39 7.38 -29.92
C VAL A 835 -11.43 8.14 -31.24
N VAL A 836 -12.15 9.27 -31.24
CA VAL A 836 -12.17 10.19 -32.38
C VAL A 836 -11.23 11.36 -32.10
N GLU A 837 -10.20 11.49 -32.91
CA GLU A 837 -9.27 12.63 -32.88
C GLU A 837 -9.16 13.22 -34.28
N SER A 838 -9.36 14.53 -34.42
CA SER A 838 -9.32 15.22 -35.73
C SER A 838 -10.24 14.57 -36.79
N ASN A 839 -11.45 14.16 -36.38
CA ASN A 839 -12.43 13.41 -37.20
C ASN A 839 -11.95 12.04 -37.71
N ILE A 840 -10.87 11.50 -37.14
CA ILE A 840 -10.37 10.16 -37.45
C ILE A 840 -10.64 9.26 -36.24
N ARG A 841 -11.52 8.27 -36.45
CA ARG A 841 -11.80 7.21 -35.47
C ARG A 841 -10.66 6.19 -35.51
N HIS A 842 -10.03 5.94 -34.36
CA HIS A 842 -8.95 4.96 -34.24
C HIS A 842 -9.00 4.24 -32.89
N SER A 843 -8.38 3.06 -32.82
CA SER A 843 -8.23 2.29 -31.59
C SER A 843 -6.83 1.70 -31.46
N PHE A 844 -6.41 1.36 -30.25
CA PHE A 844 -5.13 0.72 -29.98
C PHE A 844 -5.35 -0.77 -29.75
N VAL A 845 -4.78 -1.59 -30.62
CA VAL A 845 -4.90 -3.05 -30.57
C VAL A 845 -3.51 -3.65 -30.39
N THR A 846 -3.36 -4.57 -29.45
CA THR A 846 -2.14 -5.38 -29.34
C THR A 846 -2.45 -6.82 -29.70
N PHE A 847 -1.72 -7.34 -30.67
CA PHE A 847 -1.70 -8.77 -31.01
C PHE A 847 -0.45 -9.41 -30.42
N VAL A 848 -0.60 -10.62 -29.88
CA VAL A 848 0.51 -11.44 -29.37
C VAL A 848 0.68 -12.70 -30.21
N ARG A 849 1.93 -13.11 -30.40
CA ARG A 849 2.23 -14.36 -31.09
C ARG A 849 1.89 -15.53 -30.18
N VAL A 850 1.12 -16.47 -30.71
CA VAL A 850 0.77 -17.75 -30.10
C VAL A 850 1.33 -18.88 -30.98
N ARG A 851 2.26 -19.67 -30.44
CA ARG A 851 2.90 -20.77 -31.17
C ARG A 851 2.03 -22.01 -31.11
N LYS A 852 1.66 -22.60 -32.26
CA LYS A 852 1.00 -23.91 -32.32
C LYS A 852 2.05 -25.01 -32.18
N SER A 853 1.82 -26.00 -31.31
CA SER A 853 2.62 -27.22 -31.31
C SER A 853 2.42 -27.96 -32.65
N VAL A 854 3.47 -28.10 -33.45
CA VAL A 854 3.44 -28.93 -34.66
C VAL A 854 3.55 -30.39 -34.23
N ALA A 855 2.42 -31.09 -34.11
CA ALA A 855 2.40 -32.54 -33.97
C ALA A 855 2.05 -33.18 -35.34
N GLU A 856 3.10 -33.68 -35.99
CA GLU A 856 3.17 -34.81 -36.92
C GLU A 856 2.31 -34.81 -38.20
N THR A 857 3.01 -34.52 -39.31
CA THR A 857 2.68 -34.97 -40.66
C THR A 857 3.02 -36.46 -40.87
N HIS A 858 2.16 -37.13 -41.64
CA HIS A 858 2.21 -38.49 -42.18
C HIS A 858 1.57 -39.60 -41.33
N ASP A 859 0.30 -39.88 -41.60
CA ASP A 859 0.00 -41.21 -42.13
C ASP A 859 -1.21 -41.21 -43.08
N SER A 860 -1.02 -41.85 -44.22
CA SER A 860 -2.02 -42.04 -45.27
C SER A 860 -2.82 -43.29 -44.96
N ASN A 861 -4.08 -43.15 -44.55
CA ASN A 861 -5.14 -44.11 -44.88
C ASN A 861 -6.53 -43.54 -44.56
N GLY A 862 -7.40 -43.55 -45.58
CA GLY A 862 -8.76 -43.05 -45.49
C GLY A 862 -9.65 -43.91 -44.59
N LYS A 863 -10.38 -43.24 -43.71
CA LYS A 863 -11.74 -43.59 -43.27
C LYS A 863 -12.37 -42.37 -42.60
N GLU A 864 -13.40 -41.84 -43.24
CA GLU A 864 -14.27 -40.81 -42.65
C GLU A 864 -15.07 -41.42 -41.49
N SER A 865 -14.92 -40.82 -40.32
CA SER A 865 -15.86 -40.94 -39.21
C SER A 865 -16.01 -39.58 -38.53
N THR A 866 -17.23 -39.05 -38.60
CA THR A 866 -17.73 -37.81 -38.03
C THR A 866 -17.75 -37.84 -36.51
N GLU A 867 -16.71 -37.26 -35.89
CA GLU A 867 -16.70 -36.78 -34.50
C GLU A 867 -15.66 -35.65 -34.44
N VAL A 868 -16.10 -34.39 -34.47
CA VAL A 868 -15.20 -33.24 -34.27
C VAL A 868 -14.99 -33.06 -32.78
N ASP A 869 -14.17 -33.95 -32.23
CA ASP A 869 -13.58 -33.81 -30.91
C ASP A 869 -12.35 -32.91 -31.07
N THR A 870 -12.41 -31.69 -30.54
CA THR A 870 -11.31 -30.70 -30.53
C THR A 870 -10.13 -31.23 -29.70
N LYS A 871 -9.30 -32.07 -30.30
CA LYS A 871 -8.02 -32.50 -29.73
C LYS A 871 -6.98 -31.37 -29.83
N ASN A 872 -6.73 -30.75 -28.67
CA ASN A 872 -5.50 -30.10 -28.21
C ASN A 872 -4.64 -29.35 -29.25
N ASP A 873 -5.07 -28.14 -29.63
CA ASP A 873 -4.16 -27.06 -30.01
C ASP A 873 -3.53 -26.49 -28.71
N LYS A 874 -2.47 -27.12 -28.20
CA LYS A 874 -1.72 -26.55 -27.06
C LYS A 874 -0.76 -25.48 -27.57
N PHE A 875 -0.86 -24.28 -27.02
CA PHE A 875 0.06 -23.19 -27.34
C PHE A 875 1.31 -23.23 -26.46
N GLU A 876 2.50 -22.99 -27.02
CA GLU A 876 3.78 -23.12 -26.29
C GLU A 876 4.14 -21.93 -25.40
N THR A 877 3.55 -20.76 -25.62
CA THR A 877 3.93 -19.54 -24.87
C THR A 877 3.10 -19.42 -23.58
N GLU A 878 3.59 -19.99 -22.48
CA GLU A 878 2.89 -19.96 -21.18
C GLU A 878 3.05 -18.62 -20.41
N SER A 879 3.98 -17.75 -20.82
CA SER A 879 4.23 -16.45 -20.17
C SER A 879 4.28 -15.30 -21.19
N PHE A 880 3.28 -14.43 -21.17
CA PHE A 880 3.21 -13.19 -21.96
C PHE A 880 3.99 -12.02 -21.32
N SER A 881 4.97 -12.33 -20.46
CA SER A 881 5.78 -11.35 -19.72
C SER A 881 6.67 -10.46 -20.60
N PHE A 882 6.84 -10.81 -21.88
CA PHE A 882 7.50 -9.98 -22.88
C PHE A 882 6.70 -8.70 -23.20
N LEU A 883 5.38 -8.68 -22.96
CA LEU A 883 4.55 -7.50 -23.18
C LEU A 883 4.98 -6.34 -22.25
N PRO A 884 4.92 -5.09 -22.72
CA PRO A 884 5.03 -3.94 -21.84
C PRO A 884 3.96 -4.01 -20.74
N LYS A 885 4.33 -3.71 -19.49
CA LYS A 885 3.43 -3.80 -18.33
C LYS A 885 2.10 -3.06 -18.56
N MET A 886 2.16 -1.87 -19.17
CA MET A 886 0.98 -1.07 -19.49
C MET A 886 0.01 -1.71 -20.48
N ILE A 887 0.43 -2.73 -21.22
CA ILE A 887 -0.43 -3.53 -22.12
C ILE A 887 -0.83 -4.84 -21.44
N PHE A 888 0.12 -5.48 -20.75
CA PHE A 888 -0.12 -6.72 -20.02
C PHE A 888 -1.27 -6.57 -19.01
N ASP A 889 -1.23 -5.52 -18.17
CA ASP A 889 -2.22 -5.27 -17.12
C ASP A 889 -3.60 -4.83 -17.67
N ARG A 890 -3.72 -4.56 -18.98
CA ARG A 890 -4.98 -4.12 -19.62
C ARG A 890 -5.82 -5.26 -20.19
N HIS A 891 -5.42 -6.51 -19.98
CA HIS A 891 -6.25 -7.65 -20.41
C HIS A 891 -7.62 -7.61 -19.70
N GLU A 892 -8.71 -7.65 -20.45
CA GLU A 892 -10.06 -7.39 -19.90
C GLU A 892 -10.54 -8.46 -18.90
N GLU A 893 -9.98 -9.67 -18.95
CA GLU A 893 -10.23 -10.72 -17.93
C GLU A 893 -9.85 -10.26 -16.50
N TYR A 894 -8.93 -9.29 -16.35
CA TYR A 894 -8.61 -8.72 -15.04
C TYR A 894 -9.79 -7.97 -14.42
N HIS A 895 -10.79 -7.51 -15.18
CA HIS A 895 -12.02 -6.96 -14.61
C HIS A 895 -12.74 -7.98 -13.72
N TYR A 896 -12.81 -9.23 -14.17
CA TYR A 896 -13.38 -10.33 -13.40
C TYR A 896 -12.48 -10.73 -12.24
N LEU A 897 -11.19 -10.98 -12.50
CA LEU A 897 -10.26 -11.48 -11.46
C LEU A 897 -10.10 -10.49 -10.30
N ASN A 898 -9.95 -9.20 -10.60
CA ASN A 898 -9.81 -8.17 -9.58
C ASN A 898 -11.10 -8.04 -8.75
N LEU A 899 -12.28 -8.19 -9.37
CA LEU A 899 -13.55 -8.17 -8.64
C LEU A 899 -13.70 -9.38 -7.72
N VAL A 900 -13.30 -10.58 -8.16
CA VAL A 900 -13.26 -11.77 -7.30
C VAL A 900 -12.31 -11.57 -6.12
N GLU A 901 -11.09 -11.10 -6.38
CA GLU A 901 -10.10 -10.82 -5.32
C GLU A 901 -10.64 -9.79 -4.31
N ASP A 902 -11.27 -8.74 -4.80
CA ASP A 902 -11.82 -7.68 -3.97
C ASP A 902 -13.00 -8.15 -3.09
N ILE A 903 -13.87 -9.02 -3.62
CA ILE A 903 -14.95 -9.67 -2.86
C ILE A 903 -14.38 -10.63 -1.81
N ILE A 904 -13.37 -11.44 -2.14
CA ILE A 904 -12.74 -12.36 -1.17
C ILE A 904 -12.08 -11.57 -0.04
N ARG A 905 -11.36 -10.49 -0.37
CA ARG A 905 -10.60 -9.69 0.58
C ARG A 905 -11.48 -8.82 1.48
N SER A 906 -12.55 -8.25 0.95
CA SER A 906 -13.31 -7.18 1.63
C SER A 906 -14.84 -7.30 1.54
N GLY A 907 -15.36 -8.39 0.98
CA GLY A 907 -16.79 -8.63 0.87
C GLY A 907 -17.44 -8.86 2.24
N ALA A 908 -18.66 -8.36 2.40
CA ALA A 908 -19.46 -8.56 3.59
C ALA A 908 -19.88 -10.03 3.70
N GLN A 909 -19.70 -10.62 4.87
CA GLN A 909 -20.20 -11.96 5.16
C GLN A 909 -21.72 -11.94 5.27
N LYS A 910 -22.40 -12.75 4.47
CA LYS A 910 -23.86 -12.89 4.52
C LYS A 910 -24.23 -14.36 4.60
N ASN A 911 -25.32 -14.64 5.33
CA ASN A 911 -26.04 -15.90 5.16
C ASN A 911 -26.84 -15.83 3.86
N ASP A 912 -27.13 -16.97 3.26
CA ASP A 912 -27.90 -17.05 2.02
C ASP A 912 -28.92 -18.19 2.07
N ARG A 913 -29.87 -18.21 1.12
CA ARG A 913 -30.99 -19.16 1.07
C ARG A 913 -30.57 -20.64 0.99
N THR A 914 -29.36 -20.91 0.50
CA THR A 914 -28.81 -22.27 0.32
C THR A 914 -28.13 -22.80 1.59
N GLY A 915 -27.92 -21.93 2.60
CA GLY A 915 -27.22 -22.29 3.84
C GLY A 915 -25.68 -22.32 3.74
N THR A 916 -25.10 -22.03 2.57
CA THR A 916 -23.65 -22.08 2.32
C THR A 916 -22.89 -20.89 2.93
N GLY A 917 -23.52 -19.72 2.96
CA GLY A 917 -22.92 -18.43 3.26
C GLY A 917 -22.11 -17.88 2.09
N THR A 918 -22.04 -16.55 2.01
CA THR A 918 -21.36 -15.81 0.94
C THR A 918 -20.46 -14.70 1.48
N LEU A 919 -19.49 -14.30 0.66
CA LEU A 919 -18.81 -13.00 0.73
C LEU A 919 -19.38 -12.15 -0.42
N SER A 920 -19.82 -10.93 -0.15
CA SER A 920 -20.57 -10.15 -1.13
C SER A 920 -20.22 -8.67 -1.18
N LYS A 921 -20.42 -8.06 -2.35
CA LYS A 921 -20.43 -6.61 -2.57
C LYS A 921 -21.68 -6.22 -3.36
N PHE A 922 -22.13 -4.99 -3.17
CA PHE A 922 -23.33 -4.48 -3.81
C PHE A 922 -22.99 -3.36 -4.80
N GLY A 923 -23.47 -3.47 -6.05
CA GLY A 923 -23.31 -2.44 -7.07
C GLY A 923 -21.95 -2.48 -7.77
N CYS A 924 -21.63 -3.58 -8.43
CA CYS A 924 -20.39 -3.76 -9.19
C CYS A 924 -20.62 -3.62 -10.70
N GLN A 925 -19.55 -3.33 -11.47
CA GLN A 925 -19.63 -3.23 -12.93
C GLN A 925 -18.36 -3.76 -13.59
N MET A 926 -18.53 -4.44 -14.72
CA MET A 926 -17.44 -4.82 -15.64
C MET A 926 -17.83 -4.41 -17.07
N ARG A 927 -16.84 -4.17 -17.94
CA ARG A 927 -17.05 -3.84 -19.36
C ARG A 927 -16.07 -4.62 -20.21
N PHE A 928 -16.54 -5.17 -21.33
CA PHE A 928 -15.78 -5.99 -22.26
C PHE A 928 -15.95 -5.46 -23.69
N ASN A 929 -14.86 -5.40 -24.46
CA ASN A 929 -14.85 -4.94 -25.85
C ASN A 929 -15.06 -6.14 -26.79
N LEU A 930 -16.10 -6.07 -27.62
CA LEU A 930 -16.49 -7.19 -28.49
C LEU A 930 -15.94 -7.06 -29.92
N ARG A 931 -15.21 -5.99 -30.26
CA ARG A 931 -14.83 -5.68 -31.65
C ARG A 931 -13.76 -6.61 -32.24
N LYS A 932 -12.84 -7.11 -31.39
CA LYS A 932 -11.66 -7.87 -31.85
C LYS A 932 -11.59 -9.29 -31.29
N ASN A 933 -12.26 -9.57 -30.18
CA ASN A 933 -12.26 -10.87 -29.52
C ASN A 933 -13.62 -11.12 -28.84
N PHE A 934 -13.76 -12.31 -28.25
CA PHE A 934 -14.96 -12.75 -27.55
C PHE A 934 -14.62 -13.05 -26.09
N PRO A 935 -15.23 -12.37 -25.10
CA PRO A 935 -14.85 -12.46 -23.69
C PRO A 935 -15.29 -13.80 -23.05
N LEU A 936 -14.57 -14.86 -23.38
CA LEU A 936 -14.69 -16.18 -22.76
C LEU A 936 -13.47 -16.43 -21.89
N LEU A 937 -13.67 -16.46 -20.57
CA LEU A 937 -12.59 -16.53 -19.60
C LEU A 937 -11.61 -17.67 -19.92
N THR A 938 -10.32 -17.38 -19.72
CA THR A 938 -9.21 -18.28 -20.01
C THR A 938 -8.53 -18.80 -18.76
N THR A 939 -8.66 -18.12 -17.61
CA THR A 939 -8.14 -18.58 -16.31
C THR A 939 -8.83 -19.84 -15.77
N LYS A 940 -9.97 -20.20 -16.35
CA LYS A 940 -10.61 -21.52 -16.22
C LYS A 940 -11.37 -21.85 -17.50
N ARG A 941 -11.50 -23.13 -17.82
CA ARG A 941 -12.36 -23.59 -18.93
C ARG A 941 -13.84 -23.32 -18.61
N VAL A 942 -14.50 -22.52 -19.45
CA VAL A 942 -15.93 -22.24 -19.40
C VAL A 942 -16.67 -23.23 -20.30
N PHE A 943 -17.86 -23.66 -19.89
CA PHE A 943 -18.67 -24.64 -20.62
C PHE A 943 -19.39 -23.99 -21.82
N TRP A 944 -18.64 -23.70 -22.89
CA TRP A 944 -19.12 -22.98 -24.08
C TRP A 944 -20.38 -23.59 -24.72
N ARG A 945 -20.43 -24.91 -24.90
CA ARG A 945 -21.61 -25.57 -25.48
C ARG A 945 -22.87 -25.33 -24.64
N GLY A 946 -22.73 -25.35 -23.32
CA GLY A 946 -23.82 -24.98 -22.42
C GLY A 946 -24.30 -23.54 -22.63
N VAL A 947 -23.36 -22.58 -22.76
CA VAL A 947 -23.69 -21.16 -23.01
C VAL A 947 -24.52 -20.99 -24.28
N VAL A 948 -24.09 -21.62 -25.37
CA VAL A 948 -24.77 -21.52 -26.67
C VAL A 948 -26.15 -22.16 -26.61
N GLU A 949 -26.26 -23.39 -26.12
CA GLU A 949 -27.53 -24.14 -26.09
C GLU A 949 -28.55 -23.51 -25.15
N GLU A 950 -28.11 -22.99 -23.99
CA GLU A 950 -29.00 -22.26 -23.08
C GLU A 950 -29.50 -20.95 -23.72
N LEU A 951 -28.63 -20.20 -24.39
CA LEU A 951 -29.05 -18.95 -25.03
C LEU A 951 -30.05 -19.22 -26.17
N LEU A 952 -29.82 -20.24 -26.99
CA LEU A 952 -30.77 -20.65 -28.04
C LEU A 952 -32.10 -21.11 -27.41
N TRP A 953 -32.06 -21.81 -26.28
CA TRP A 953 -33.25 -22.18 -25.51
C TRP A 953 -34.01 -20.94 -25.00
N PHE A 954 -33.32 -19.92 -24.46
CA PHE A 954 -33.96 -18.65 -24.10
C PHE A 954 -34.56 -17.93 -25.30
N ILE A 955 -33.83 -17.84 -26.42
CA ILE A 955 -34.31 -17.21 -27.66
C ILE A 955 -35.58 -17.91 -28.12
N SER A 956 -35.64 -19.24 -28.12
CA SER A 956 -36.83 -19.99 -28.53
C SER A 956 -38.08 -19.79 -27.66
N GLY A 957 -37.96 -19.13 -26.50
CA GLY A 957 -39.07 -18.98 -25.55
C GLY A 957 -39.35 -20.20 -24.69
N SER A 958 -38.57 -21.28 -24.85
CA SER A 958 -38.78 -22.54 -24.14
C SER A 958 -38.57 -22.43 -22.62
N THR A 959 -39.34 -23.22 -21.88
CA THR A 959 -39.28 -23.34 -20.40
C THR A 959 -39.07 -24.79 -19.94
N ASN A 960 -38.95 -25.73 -20.89
CA ASN A 960 -38.71 -27.14 -20.64
C ASN A 960 -37.21 -27.45 -20.50
N ALA A 961 -36.75 -27.73 -19.29
CA ALA A 961 -35.36 -28.08 -19.02
C ALA A 961 -34.93 -29.43 -19.65
N LYS A 962 -35.88 -30.33 -19.96
CA LYS A 962 -35.57 -31.63 -20.56
C LYS A 962 -34.95 -31.51 -21.95
N LEU A 963 -35.30 -30.46 -22.71
CA LEU A 963 -34.68 -30.19 -24.02
C LEU A 963 -33.17 -29.91 -23.91
N LEU A 964 -32.73 -29.31 -22.79
CA LEU A 964 -31.31 -29.12 -22.49
C LEU A 964 -30.67 -30.44 -22.05
N GLN A 965 -31.36 -31.23 -21.22
CA GLN A 965 -30.90 -32.55 -20.75
C GLN A 965 -30.70 -33.53 -21.91
N GLU A 966 -31.61 -33.57 -22.88
CA GLU A 966 -31.52 -34.40 -24.09
C GLU A 966 -30.27 -34.06 -24.92
N LYS A 967 -29.80 -32.81 -24.85
CA LYS A 967 -28.56 -32.34 -25.47
C LYS A 967 -27.31 -32.53 -24.59
N GLY A 968 -27.45 -33.14 -23.41
CA GLY A 968 -26.38 -33.34 -22.43
C GLY A 968 -26.01 -32.09 -21.63
N ILE A 969 -26.93 -31.12 -21.51
CA ILE A 969 -26.74 -29.85 -20.80
C ILE A 969 -27.55 -29.88 -19.49
N HIS A 970 -26.85 -30.02 -18.37
CA HIS A 970 -27.44 -30.32 -17.04
C HIS A 970 -27.46 -29.13 -16.07
N ILE A 971 -27.34 -27.89 -16.58
CA ILE A 971 -27.18 -26.68 -15.74
C ILE A 971 -28.46 -26.30 -14.97
N TRP A 972 -29.64 -26.75 -15.43
CA TRP A 972 -30.94 -26.49 -14.81
C TRP A 972 -31.48 -27.65 -13.96
N ASP A 973 -30.83 -28.82 -13.98
CA ASP A 973 -31.35 -30.05 -13.36
C ASP A 973 -31.65 -29.87 -11.87
N GLY A 974 -30.76 -29.19 -11.14
CA GLY A 974 -30.95 -28.95 -9.71
C GLY A 974 -32.18 -28.09 -9.39
N ASN A 975 -32.52 -27.13 -10.26
CA ASN A 975 -33.69 -26.25 -10.08
C ASN A 975 -34.96 -26.81 -10.74
N ALA A 976 -34.83 -27.82 -11.58
CA ALA A 976 -35.92 -28.47 -12.29
C ALA A 976 -36.38 -29.78 -11.64
N SER A 977 -35.66 -30.26 -10.62
CA SER A 977 -35.95 -31.53 -9.94
C SER A 977 -37.28 -31.47 -9.20
N ARG A 978 -37.91 -32.64 -9.04
CA ARG A 978 -39.15 -32.78 -8.27
C ARG A 978 -39.01 -32.22 -6.86
N GLU A 979 -37.92 -32.57 -6.16
CA GLU A 979 -37.66 -32.13 -4.80
C GLU A 979 -37.56 -30.60 -4.69
N TYR A 980 -36.87 -29.95 -5.64
CA TYR A 980 -36.73 -28.51 -5.63
C TYR A 980 -38.07 -27.81 -5.91
N LEU A 981 -38.79 -28.24 -6.95
CA LEU A 981 -40.10 -27.67 -7.31
C LEU A 981 -41.10 -27.80 -6.15
N ASP A 982 -41.11 -28.93 -5.44
CA ASP A 982 -41.93 -29.11 -4.23
C ASP A 982 -41.52 -28.15 -3.12
N SER A 983 -40.21 -27.96 -2.89
CA SER A 983 -39.69 -27.08 -1.84
C SER A 983 -40.07 -25.60 -2.03
N VAL A 984 -40.29 -25.17 -3.28
CA VAL A 984 -40.70 -23.79 -3.62
C VAL A 984 -42.22 -23.65 -3.86
N GLY A 985 -43.01 -24.68 -3.56
CA GLY A 985 -44.47 -24.64 -3.64
C GLY A 985 -45.05 -24.87 -5.04
N LEU A 986 -44.30 -25.48 -5.95
CA LEU A 986 -44.68 -25.77 -7.34
C LEU A 986 -44.95 -27.28 -7.56
N ALA A 987 -45.59 -27.92 -6.58
CA ALA A 987 -45.92 -29.36 -6.59
C ALA A 987 -46.79 -29.81 -7.78
N HIS A 988 -47.55 -28.88 -8.37
CA HIS A 988 -48.44 -29.13 -9.51
C HIS A 988 -47.72 -29.17 -10.86
N ARG A 989 -46.46 -28.69 -10.94
CA ARG A 989 -45.68 -28.66 -12.18
C ARG A 989 -45.10 -30.02 -12.51
N GLU A 990 -44.89 -30.32 -13.79
CA GLU A 990 -44.11 -31.49 -14.18
C GLU A 990 -42.62 -31.28 -13.83
N GLU A 991 -41.89 -32.35 -13.50
CA GLU A 991 -40.43 -32.27 -13.42
C GLU A 991 -39.85 -31.79 -14.76
N GLY A 992 -38.93 -30.82 -14.73
CA GLY A 992 -38.44 -30.15 -15.93
C GLY A 992 -39.14 -28.82 -16.28
N ASP A 993 -40.35 -28.55 -15.76
CA ASP A 993 -41.09 -27.31 -16.00
C ASP A 993 -40.60 -26.19 -15.07
N LEU A 994 -39.80 -25.27 -15.60
CA LEU A 994 -39.26 -24.14 -14.85
C LEU A 994 -40.27 -23.00 -14.64
N GLY A 995 -41.46 -23.08 -15.24
CA GLY A 995 -42.43 -22.00 -15.27
C GLY A 995 -42.05 -20.87 -16.24
N PRO A 996 -42.71 -19.70 -16.15
CA PRO A 996 -42.53 -18.58 -17.09
C PRO A 996 -41.22 -17.80 -16.84
N VAL A 997 -40.08 -18.47 -16.96
CA VAL A 997 -38.73 -17.92 -16.74
C VAL A 997 -38.21 -17.16 -17.97
N TYR A 998 -36.95 -16.70 -17.91
CA TYR A 998 -36.21 -15.95 -18.94
C TYR A 998 -36.81 -15.92 -20.36
N GLY A 999 -36.64 -16.99 -21.15
CA GLY A 999 -37.05 -17.04 -22.55
C GLY A 999 -38.53 -16.79 -22.76
N PHE A 1000 -39.38 -17.35 -21.89
CA PHE A 1000 -40.81 -17.07 -21.91
C PHE A 1000 -41.09 -15.59 -21.73
N GLN A 1001 -40.42 -14.92 -20.79
CA GLN A 1001 -40.59 -13.48 -20.63
C GLN A 1001 -40.02 -12.70 -21.83
N TRP A 1002 -39.01 -13.20 -22.53
CA TRP A 1002 -38.47 -12.54 -23.72
C TRP A 1002 -39.42 -12.60 -24.92
N ARG A 1003 -40.10 -13.72 -25.14
CA ARG A 1003 -40.96 -13.94 -26.32
C ARG A 1003 -42.46 -13.73 -26.04
N HIS A 1004 -42.88 -13.86 -24.79
CA HIS A 1004 -44.28 -13.93 -24.36
C HIS A 1004 -44.54 -13.09 -23.10
N PHE A 1005 -43.93 -11.92 -22.96
CA PHE A 1005 -44.05 -11.09 -21.76
C PHE A 1005 -45.51 -10.79 -21.43
N GLY A 1006 -45.94 -11.10 -20.19
CA GLY A 1006 -47.31 -10.88 -19.73
C GLY A 1006 -48.35 -11.90 -20.21
N ALA A 1007 -47.97 -12.93 -20.97
CA ALA A 1007 -48.86 -14.03 -21.29
C ALA A 1007 -49.19 -14.88 -20.05
N GLU A 1008 -50.40 -15.45 -20.01
CA GLU A 1008 -50.79 -16.40 -18.96
C GLU A 1008 -50.09 -17.74 -19.19
N TYR A 1009 -49.21 -18.12 -18.27
CA TYR A 1009 -48.51 -19.41 -18.30
C TYR A 1009 -49.40 -20.55 -17.81
N THR A 1010 -49.46 -21.63 -18.59
CA THR A 1010 -50.09 -22.90 -18.19
C THR A 1010 -49.02 -23.92 -17.81
N ASP A 1011 -48.29 -24.43 -18.79
CA ASP A 1011 -47.24 -25.45 -18.67
C ASP A 1011 -46.18 -25.29 -19.77
N MET A 1012 -45.14 -26.13 -19.73
CA MET A 1012 -44.01 -26.08 -20.67
C MET A 1012 -44.28 -26.69 -22.06
N HIS A 1013 -45.45 -27.31 -22.27
CA HIS A 1013 -45.83 -27.99 -23.53
C HIS A 1013 -46.80 -27.16 -24.38
N ALA A 1014 -47.45 -26.16 -23.78
CA ALA A 1014 -48.38 -25.28 -24.46
C ALA A 1014 -47.72 -24.40 -25.53
N ASP A 1015 -48.46 -24.12 -26.61
CA ASP A 1015 -48.07 -23.15 -27.62
C ASP A 1015 -48.43 -21.72 -27.17
N TYR A 1016 -47.41 -20.88 -27.09
CA TYR A 1016 -47.52 -19.46 -26.72
C TYR A 1016 -47.33 -18.50 -27.89
N THR A 1017 -47.24 -19.02 -29.12
CA THR A 1017 -47.10 -18.20 -30.33
C THR A 1017 -48.19 -17.12 -30.40
N GLY A 1018 -47.78 -15.86 -30.55
CA GLY A 1018 -48.68 -14.71 -30.61
C GLY A 1018 -49.32 -14.31 -29.27
N LYS A 1019 -48.98 -14.96 -28.15
CA LYS A 1019 -49.43 -14.57 -26.81
C LYS A 1019 -48.39 -13.69 -26.12
N GLY A 1020 -48.86 -12.70 -25.37
CA GLY A 1020 -48.01 -11.73 -24.67
C GLY A 1020 -47.30 -10.77 -25.63
N PHE A 1021 -46.22 -10.17 -25.17
CA PHE A 1021 -45.39 -9.25 -25.96
C PHE A 1021 -44.01 -9.86 -26.24
N ASP A 1022 -43.64 -9.97 -27.52
CA ASP A 1022 -42.33 -10.45 -27.96
C ASP A 1022 -41.31 -9.30 -27.92
N GLN A 1023 -40.63 -9.19 -26.77
CA GLN A 1023 -39.64 -8.15 -26.54
C GLN A 1023 -38.38 -8.34 -27.40
N LEU A 1024 -37.99 -9.58 -27.70
CA LEU A 1024 -36.78 -9.84 -28.50
C LEU A 1024 -36.98 -9.33 -29.94
N MET A 1025 -38.15 -9.59 -30.52
CA MET A 1025 -38.48 -9.10 -31.85
C MET A 1025 -38.66 -7.58 -31.89
N ASP A 1026 -39.26 -6.96 -30.87
CA ASP A 1026 -39.34 -5.50 -30.73
C ASP A 1026 -37.95 -4.86 -30.62
N VAL A 1027 -37.02 -5.47 -29.89
CA VAL A 1027 -35.62 -5.03 -29.82
C VAL A 1027 -34.95 -5.08 -31.19
N ILE A 1028 -35.08 -6.18 -31.92
CA ILE A 1028 -34.50 -6.34 -33.26
C ILE A 1028 -35.10 -5.33 -34.24
N ASP A 1029 -36.42 -5.15 -34.21
CA ASP A 1029 -37.15 -4.18 -35.04
C ASP A 1029 -36.65 -2.76 -34.79
N LYS A 1030 -36.58 -2.33 -33.52
CA LYS A 1030 -36.06 -1.00 -33.15
C LYS A 1030 -34.61 -0.81 -33.58
N ILE A 1031 -33.75 -1.81 -33.41
CA ILE A 1031 -32.35 -1.69 -33.85
C ILE A 1031 -32.27 -1.48 -35.37
N LYS A 1032 -33.11 -2.16 -36.16
CA LYS A 1032 -33.14 -2.02 -37.62
C LYS A 1032 -33.77 -0.71 -38.08
N ASN A 1033 -34.87 -0.30 -37.45
CA ASN A 1033 -35.76 0.73 -37.98
C ASN A 1033 -35.71 2.06 -37.21
N ASN A 1034 -35.27 2.05 -35.95
CA ASN A 1034 -35.14 3.23 -35.09
C ASN A 1034 -33.95 3.11 -34.12
N PRO A 1035 -32.70 2.99 -34.63
CA PRO A 1035 -31.53 2.65 -33.83
C PRO A 1035 -31.17 3.67 -32.73
N ASP A 1036 -31.60 4.93 -32.87
CA ASP A 1036 -31.40 5.98 -31.88
C ASP A 1036 -32.43 5.94 -30.73
N ASP A 1037 -33.38 4.99 -30.76
CA ASP A 1037 -34.33 4.79 -29.68
C ASP A 1037 -33.61 4.45 -28.38
N ARG A 1038 -33.98 5.14 -27.30
CA ARG A 1038 -33.40 4.94 -25.96
C ARG A 1038 -34.14 3.88 -25.14
N ARG A 1039 -35.11 3.18 -25.75
CA ARG A 1039 -36.01 2.20 -25.13
C ARG A 1039 -35.86 0.81 -25.75
N ILE A 1040 -34.68 0.51 -26.29
CA ILE A 1040 -34.32 -0.82 -26.79
C ILE A 1040 -33.95 -1.68 -25.58
N ILE A 1041 -34.96 -2.27 -24.93
CA ILE A 1041 -34.85 -2.93 -23.63
C ILE A 1041 -35.49 -4.32 -23.70
N LEU A 1042 -34.85 -5.29 -23.07
CA LEU A 1042 -35.33 -6.66 -22.89
C LEU A 1042 -35.39 -6.97 -21.40
N SER A 1043 -36.55 -7.36 -20.86
CA SER A 1043 -36.74 -7.66 -19.43
C SER A 1043 -37.26 -9.07 -19.19
N ALA A 1044 -36.62 -9.80 -18.28
CA ALA A 1044 -37.16 -11.02 -17.71
C ALA A 1044 -37.90 -10.78 -16.37
N TRP A 1045 -37.85 -9.57 -15.82
CA TRP A 1045 -38.44 -9.28 -14.51
C TRP A 1045 -39.94 -8.94 -14.62
N ASN A 1046 -40.79 -9.93 -14.33
CA ASN A 1046 -42.24 -9.76 -14.26
C ASN A 1046 -42.76 -10.06 -12.84
N PRO A 1047 -43.07 -9.03 -12.02
CA PRO A 1047 -43.55 -9.20 -10.64
C PRO A 1047 -44.76 -10.13 -10.49
N SER A 1048 -45.67 -10.15 -11.46
CA SER A 1048 -46.88 -10.97 -11.43
C SER A 1048 -46.59 -12.47 -11.57
N ASP A 1049 -45.47 -12.83 -12.20
CA ASP A 1049 -45.10 -14.22 -12.48
C ASP A 1049 -44.00 -14.77 -11.57
N LEU A 1050 -43.37 -13.94 -10.72
CA LEU A 1050 -42.24 -14.38 -9.87
C LEU A 1050 -42.56 -15.62 -9.01
N LYS A 1051 -43.80 -15.73 -8.51
CA LYS A 1051 -44.24 -16.89 -7.70
C LYS A 1051 -44.49 -18.15 -8.52
N LYS A 1052 -44.56 -18.04 -9.85
CA LYS A 1052 -44.80 -19.15 -10.79
C LYS A 1052 -43.50 -19.74 -11.31
N MET A 1053 -42.38 -19.05 -11.15
CA MET A 1053 -41.05 -19.41 -11.66
C MET A 1053 -40.33 -20.32 -10.65
N ALA A 1054 -39.66 -21.36 -11.13
CA ALA A 1054 -38.80 -22.20 -10.30
C ALA A 1054 -37.67 -21.38 -9.66
N LEU A 1055 -37.08 -20.45 -10.43
CA LEU A 1055 -36.07 -19.51 -9.93
C LEU A 1055 -36.31 -18.12 -10.53
N PRO A 1056 -36.46 -17.06 -9.71
CA PRO A 1056 -36.56 -15.69 -10.22
C PRO A 1056 -35.34 -15.29 -11.06
N PRO A 1057 -35.50 -14.56 -12.18
CA PRO A 1057 -34.41 -14.24 -13.09
C PRO A 1057 -33.22 -13.54 -12.41
N CYS A 1058 -32.02 -14.06 -12.61
CA CYS A 1058 -30.78 -13.46 -12.11
C CYS A 1058 -30.35 -12.27 -12.99
N HIS A 1059 -30.10 -12.52 -14.28
CA HIS A 1059 -29.93 -11.48 -15.30
C HIS A 1059 -31.32 -11.03 -15.77
N MET A 1060 -31.78 -9.93 -15.19
CA MET A 1060 -33.19 -9.59 -15.15
C MET A 1060 -33.62 -8.60 -16.23
N PHE A 1061 -32.71 -7.76 -16.75
CA PHE A 1061 -32.96 -6.97 -17.95
C PHE A 1061 -31.65 -6.57 -18.64
N ALA A 1062 -31.74 -6.26 -19.93
CA ALA A 1062 -30.68 -5.71 -20.74
C ALA A 1062 -31.18 -4.53 -21.57
N GLN A 1063 -30.29 -3.57 -21.83
CA GLN A 1063 -30.51 -2.43 -22.71
C GLN A 1063 -29.48 -2.46 -23.83
N PHE A 1064 -29.93 -2.18 -25.05
CA PHE A 1064 -29.09 -2.08 -26.22
C PHE A 1064 -28.90 -0.63 -26.66
N TYR A 1065 -27.76 -0.37 -27.29
CA TYR A 1065 -27.39 0.96 -27.78
C TYR A 1065 -26.67 0.82 -29.11
N VAL A 1066 -27.12 1.56 -30.13
CA VAL A 1066 -26.51 1.60 -31.45
C VAL A 1066 -25.74 2.90 -31.61
N GLU A 1067 -24.49 2.82 -32.03
CA GLU A 1067 -23.67 4.00 -32.31
C GLU A 1067 -22.60 3.64 -33.35
N ASN A 1068 -22.40 4.49 -34.36
CA ASN A 1068 -21.38 4.31 -35.40
C ASN A 1068 -21.44 2.93 -36.12
N GLY A 1069 -22.63 2.37 -36.32
CA GLY A 1069 -22.80 1.04 -36.92
C GLY A 1069 -22.44 -0.12 -35.99
N GLU A 1070 -22.27 0.14 -34.70
CA GLU A 1070 -21.97 -0.86 -33.67
C GLU A 1070 -23.12 -1.02 -32.68
N LEU A 1071 -23.36 -2.25 -32.23
CA LEU A 1071 -24.35 -2.60 -31.21
C LEU A 1071 -23.66 -2.93 -29.88
N SER A 1072 -23.99 -2.18 -28.84
CA SER A 1072 -23.56 -2.46 -27.46
C SER A 1072 -24.74 -2.95 -26.61
N CYS A 1073 -24.44 -3.72 -25.56
CA CYS A 1073 -25.40 -4.25 -24.61
C CYS A 1073 -24.96 -3.96 -23.17
N GLN A 1074 -25.84 -3.39 -22.38
CA GLN A 1074 -25.71 -3.32 -20.93
C GLN A 1074 -26.71 -4.26 -20.26
N MET A 1075 -26.22 -5.23 -19.49
CA MET A 1075 -27.07 -6.18 -18.76
C MET A 1075 -26.99 -5.92 -17.26
N TYR A 1076 -28.14 -5.90 -16.59
CA TYR A 1076 -28.24 -5.83 -15.14
C TYR A 1076 -28.58 -7.20 -14.53
N GLN A 1077 -27.70 -7.68 -13.65
CA GLN A 1077 -27.84 -8.93 -12.92
C GLN A 1077 -28.03 -8.65 -11.43
N ARG A 1078 -29.22 -8.96 -10.89
CA ARG A 1078 -29.54 -8.67 -9.48
C ARG A 1078 -28.69 -9.46 -8.48
N SER A 1079 -28.23 -10.66 -8.88
CA SER A 1079 -27.51 -11.60 -8.03
C SER A 1079 -26.58 -12.43 -8.91
N ALA A 1080 -25.30 -12.41 -8.58
CA ALA A 1080 -24.25 -12.92 -9.44
C ALA A 1080 -23.26 -13.78 -8.65
N ASP A 1081 -23.36 -15.10 -8.86
CA ASP A 1081 -22.34 -16.06 -8.41
C ASP A 1081 -21.07 -15.85 -9.23
N MET A 1082 -20.06 -15.26 -8.60
CA MET A 1082 -18.78 -14.98 -9.22
C MET A 1082 -18.00 -16.25 -9.58
N GLY A 1083 -18.26 -17.38 -8.91
CA GLY A 1083 -17.59 -18.66 -9.12
C GLY A 1083 -18.07 -19.36 -10.39
N LEU A 1084 -19.38 -19.52 -10.53
CA LEU A 1084 -19.99 -20.29 -11.62
C LEU A 1084 -20.75 -19.41 -12.62
N GLY A 1085 -21.70 -18.61 -12.14
CA GLY A 1085 -22.66 -17.90 -12.99
C GLY A 1085 -22.04 -16.80 -13.84
N VAL A 1086 -21.24 -15.91 -13.25
CA VAL A 1086 -20.70 -14.72 -13.94
C VAL A 1086 -19.90 -15.05 -15.20
N PRO A 1087 -18.93 -15.98 -15.19
CA PRO A 1087 -18.23 -16.40 -16.42
C PRO A 1087 -19.18 -16.84 -17.54
N PHE A 1088 -20.26 -17.54 -17.18
CA PHE A 1088 -21.29 -18.01 -18.10
C PHE A 1088 -22.14 -16.85 -18.64
N ASN A 1089 -22.52 -15.92 -17.76
CA ASN A 1089 -23.36 -14.77 -18.11
C ASN A 1089 -22.62 -13.74 -18.99
N ILE A 1090 -21.31 -13.54 -18.76
CA ILE A 1090 -20.47 -12.71 -19.63
C ILE A 1090 -20.49 -13.25 -21.07
N ALA A 1091 -20.25 -14.56 -21.23
CA ALA A 1091 -20.25 -15.19 -22.54
C ALA A 1091 -21.65 -15.19 -23.18
N SER A 1092 -22.70 -15.47 -22.41
CA SER A 1092 -24.09 -15.53 -22.91
C SER A 1092 -24.57 -14.20 -23.48
N TYR A 1093 -24.45 -13.09 -22.75
CA TYR A 1093 -24.90 -11.79 -23.25
C TYR A 1093 -23.96 -11.17 -24.29
N SER A 1094 -22.66 -11.50 -24.24
CA SER A 1094 -21.77 -11.18 -25.35
C SER A 1094 -22.22 -11.89 -26.63
N LEU A 1095 -22.55 -13.19 -26.55
CA LEU A 1095 -23.07 -13.95 -27.69
C LEU A 1095 -24.40 -13.40 -28.21
N LEU A 1096 -25.34 -13.06 -27.31
CA LEU A 1096 -26.60 -12.42 -27.70
C LEU A 1096 -26.37 -11.12 -28.46
N THR A 1097 -25.44 -10.29 -27.99
CA THR A 1097 -25.06 -9.03 -28.65
C THR A 1097 -24.48 -9.28 -30.04
N TYR A 1098 -23.60 -10.27 -30.17
CA TYR A 1098 -23.07 -10.71 -31.46
C TYR A 1098 -24.16 -11.20 -32.42
N MET A 1099 -25.13 -11.98 -31.94
CA MET A 1099 -26.23 -12.51 -32.75
C MET A 1099 -27.16 -11.40 -33.23
N ILE A 1100 -27.57 -10.49 -32.34
CA ILE A 1100 -28.44 -9.36 -32.69
C ILE A 1100 -27.70 -8.40 -33.65
N ALA A 1101 -26.44 -8.09 -33.38
CA ALA A 1101 -25.63 -7.28 -34.29
C ALA A 1101 -25.58 -7.90 -35.69
N HIS A 1102 -25.36 -9.22 -35.77
CA HIS A 1102 -25.30 -9.94 -37.05
C HIS A 1102 -26.60 -9.88 -37.86
N VAL A 1103 -27.75 -10.14 -37.23
CA VAL A 1103 -29.06 -10.14 -37.94
C VAL A 1103 -29.57 -8.73 -38.25
N CYS A 1104 -28.96 -7.70 -37.66
CA CYS A 1104 -29.22 -6.30 -37.92
C CYS A 1104 -28.14 -5.63 -38.81
N ASP A 1105 -27.21 -6.41 -39.37
CA ASP A 1105 -26.09 -5.93 -40.20
C ASP A 1105 -25.23 -4.84 -39.52
N LEU A 1106 -25.06 -4.96 -38.20
CA LEU A 1106 -24.20 -4.13 -37.34
C LEU A 1106 -22.95 -4.90 -36.89
N SER A 1107 -21.94 -4.17 -36.42
CA SER A 1107 -20.78 -4.76 -35.74
C SER A 1107 -21.01 -4.86 -34.23
N PRO A 1108 -20.47 -5.87 -33.53
CA PRO A 1108 -20.54 -5.92 -32.07
C PRO A 1108 -19.64 -4.83 -31.45
N GLY A 1109 -20.22 -4.04 -30.54
CA GLY A 1109 -19.56 -2.95 -29.81
C GLY A 1109 -19.05 -3.41 -28.45
N ASP A 1110 -19.77 -3.06 -27.37
CA ASP A 1110 -19.37 -3.37 -25.99
C ASP A 1110 -20.42 -4.20 -25.25
N PHE A 1111 -19.94 -5.03 -24.33
CA PHE A 1111 -20.78 -5.64 -23.29
C PHE A 1111 -20.47 -5.03 -21.93
N VAL A 1112 -21.47 -4.44 -21.27
CA VAL A 1112 -21.39 -3.88 -19.92
C VAL A 1112 -22.21 -4.75 -18.97
N HIS A 1113 -21.56 -5.31 -17.96
CA HIS A 1113 -22.19 -6.16 -16.95
C HIS A 1113 -22.34 -5.38 -15.64
N VAL A 1114 -23.57 -4.98 -15.33
CA VAL A 1114 -23.92 -4.31 -14.07
C VAL A 1114 -24.46 -5.35 -13.10
N ILE A 1115 -23.91 -5.40 -11.89
CA ILE A 1115 -24.21 -6.42 -10.89
C ILE A 1115 -24.76 -5.77 -9.63
N GLY A 1116 -25.91 -6.25 -9.16
CA GLY A 1116 -26.46 -5.97 -7.84
C GLY A 1116 -25.63 -6.65 -6.75
N ASP A 1117 -26.07 -7.81 -6.27
CA ASP A 1117 -25.34 -8.61 -5.28
C ASP A 1117 -24.29 -9.51 -5.96
N ALA A 1118 -23.05 -9.02 -6.04
CA ALA A 1118 -21.89 -9.76 -6.52
C ALA A 1118 -21.31 -10.58 -5.37
N HIS A 1119 -21.32 -11.91 -5.47
CA HIS A 1119 -20.95 -12.75 -4.35
C HIS A 1119 -20.12 -13.98 -4.72
N VAL A 1120 -19.28 -14.38 -3.77
CA VAL A 1120 -18.52 -15.62 -3.78
C VAL A 1120 -19.09 -16.53 -2.68
N TYR A 1121 -19.52 -17.73 -3.04
CA TYR A 1121 -19.87 -18.74 -2.05
C TYR A 1121 -18.64 -19.13 -1.23
N ARG A 1122 -18.83 -19.34 0.08
CA ARG A 1122 -17.73 -19.73 0.99
C ARG A 1122 -17.03 -21.01 0.52
N THR A 1123 -17.78 -21.94 -0.08
CA THR A 1123 -17.28 -23.19 -0.65
C THR A 1123 -16.42 -23.00 -1.90
N HIS A 1124 -16.49 -21.84 -2.57
CA HIS A 1124 -15.73 -21.54 -3.78
C HIS A 1124 -14.46 -20.73 -3.53
N VAL A 1125 -14.28 -20.15 -2.34
CA VAL A 1125 -13.14 -19.25 -2.03
C VAL A 1125 -11.80 -19.86 -2.41
N ARG A 1126 -11.52 -21.09 -1.96
CA ARG A 1126 -10.25 -21.78 -2.26
C ARG A 1126 -10.03 -22.02 -3.77
N ALA A 1127 -11.09 -22.39 -4.48
CA ALA A 1127 -11.03 -22.62 -5.92
C ALA A 1127 -10.78 -21.32 -6.70
N LEU A 1128 -11.34 -20.21 -6.22
CA LEU A 1128 -11.16 -18.89 -6.80
C LEU A 1128 -9.79 -18.28 -6.46
N GLU A 1129 -9.25 -18.54 -5.27
CA GLU A 1129 -7.86 -18.19 -4.93
C GLU A 1129 -6.87 -18.90 -5.86
N GLU A 1130 -7.13 -20.16 -6.23
CA GLU A 1130 -6.34 -20.86 -7.26
C GLU A 1130 -6.52 -20.20 -8.64
N GLN A 1131 -7.75 -19.83 -9.01
CA GLN A 1131 -8.03 -19.18 -10.30
C GLN A 1131 -7.31 -17.83 -10.44
N ILE A 1132 -7.29 -17.00 -9.39
CA ILE A 1132 -6.66 -15.66 -9.40
C ILE A 1132 -5.14 -15.75 -9.63
N GLN A 1133 -4.49 -16.87 -9.27
CA GLN A 1133 -3.06 -17.07 -9.52
C GLN A 1133 -2.73 -17.46 -10.96
N LYS A 1134 -3.73 -17.84 -11.78
CA LYS A 1134 -3.54 -18.22 -13.18
C LYS A 1134 -3.46 -16.97 -14.04
N MET A 1135 -2.41 -16.86 -14.86
CA MET A 1135 -2.29 -15.76 -15.82
C MET A 1135 -3.35 -15.90 -16.93
N PRO A 1136 -4.06 -14.82 -17.28
CA PRO A 1136 -4.91 -14.80 -18.47
C PRO A 1136 -4.13 -15.13 -19.74
N LYS A 1137 -4.82 -15.73 -20.69
CA LYS A 1137 -4.39 -15.94 -22.07
C LYS A 1137 -5.30 -15.12 -22.99
N PRO A 1138 -4.89 -14.86 -24.26
CA PRO A 1138 -5.74 -14.14 -25.21
C PRO A 1138 -7.15 -14.73 -25.26
N PHE A 1139 -8.16 -13.86 -25.25
CA PHE A 1139 -9.53 -14.28 -25.51
C PHE A 1139 -9.67 -14.89 -26.91
N PRO A 1140 -10.57 -15.88 -27.08
CA PRO A 1140 -10.83 -16.46 -28.38
C PRO A 1140 -11.51 -15.47 -29.33
N ILE A 1141 -11.49 -15.79 -30.62
CA ILE A 1141 -12.26 -15.09 -31.65
C ILE A 1141 -13.51 -15.91 -31.95
N LEU A 1142 -14.68 -15.29 -31.87
CA LEU A 1142 -15.95 -15.91 -32.28
C LEU A 1142 -16.19 -15.69 -33.77
N LYS A 1143 -16.40 -16.78 -34.52
CA LYS A 1143 -16.89 -16.76 -35.90
C LYS A 1143 -18.33 -17.24 -35.93
N ILE A 1144 -19.19 -16.49 -36.60
CA ILE A 1144 -20.61 -16.79 -36.79
C ILE A 1144 -20.84 -17.15 -38.25
N ASN A 1145 -21.73 -18.11 -38.51
CA ASN A 1145 -22.18 -18.45 -39.85
C ASN A 1145 -22.91 -17.25 -40.50
N THR A 1146 -22.30 -16.66 -41.53
CA THR A 1146 -22.79 -15.44 -42.17
C THR A 1146 -24.08 -15.61 -42.99
N SER A 1147 -24.51 -16.85 -43.23
CA SER A 1147 -25.75 -17.15 -43.96
C SER A 1147 -27.03 -16.99 -43.12
N LYS A 1148 -26.90 -16.96 -41.79
CA LYS A 1148 -28.03 -16.90 -40.86
C LYS A 1148 -28.47 -15.46 -40.65
N LYS A 1149 -29.61 -15.08 -41.25
CA LYS A 1149 -30.14 -13.70 -41.18
C LYS A 1149 -31.31 -13.52 -40.21
N ASP A 1150 -31.75 -14.61 -39.58
CA ASP A 1150 -32.85 -14.63 -38.63
C ASP A 1150 -32.39 -15.17 -37.28
N ILE A 1151 -32.82 -14.53 -36.19
CA ILE A 1151 -32.38 -14.83 -34.82
C ILE A 1151 -32.82 -16.24 -34.39
N ASP A 1152 -33.97 -16.70 -34.88
CA ASP A 1152 -34.54 -18.01 -34.57
C ASP A 1152 -33.91 -19.14 -35.40
N SER A 1153 -33.11 -18.80 -36.42
CA SER A 1153 -32.52 -19.78 -37.34
C SER A 1153 -31.17 -20.35 -36.90
N PHE A 1154 -30.57 -19.80 -35.83
CA PHE A 1154 -29.25 -20.20 -35.34
C PHE A 1154 -29.27 -21.58 -34.67
N MET A 1155 -28.23 -22.35 -34.91
CA MET A 1155 -27.94 -23.63 -34.24
C MET A 1155 -26.56 -23.59 -33.60
N ALA A 1156 -26.28 -24.50 -32.66
CA ALA A 1156 -24.99 -24.52 -31.96
C ALA A 1156 -23.77 -24.65 -32.92
N SER A 1157 -23.95 -25.33 -34.06
CA SER A 1157 -22.91 -25.49 -35.09
C SER A 1157 -22.56 -24.20 -35.84
N ASP A 1158 -23.41 -23.17 -35.75
CA ASP A 1158 -23.18 -21.89 -36.43
C ASP A 1158 -22.14 -21.00 -35.72
N PHE A 1159 -21.67 -21.42 -34.54
CA PHE A 1159 -20.72 -20.68 -33.72
C PHE A 1159 -19.40 -21.44 -33.57
N LYS A 1160 -18.31 -20.83 -34.05
CA LYS A 1160 -16.96 -21.41 -33.97
C LYS A 1160 -16.04 -20.50 -33.17
N LEU A 1161 -15.51 -21.02 -32.06
CA LEU A 1161 -14.42 -20.39 -31.33
C LEU A 1161 -13.09 -20.73 -31.97
N VAL A 1162 -12.29 -19.71 -32.26
CA VAL A 1162 -10.93 -19.83 -32.79
C VAL A 1162 -9.96 -19.37 -31.71
N GLY A 1163 -9.00 -20.21 -31.35
CA GLY A 1163 -7.95 -19.84 -30.39
C GLY A 1163 -8.31 -19.96 -28.91
N TYR A 1164 -9.36 -20.71 -28.55
CA TYR A 1164 -9.73 -20.90 -27.15
C TYR A 1164 -8.82 -21.92 -26.43
N ASP A 1165 -7.79 -21.45 -25.75
CA ASP A 1165 -6.88 -22.26 -24.94
C ASP A 1165 -6.92 -21.88 -23.45
N PRO A 1166 -8.01 -22.21 -22.74
CA PRO A 1166 -8.10 -21.90 -21.32
C PRO A 1166 -7.22 -22.84 -20.49
N HIS A 1167 -6.88 -22.39 -19.29
CA HIS A 1167 -6.45 -23.25 -18.20
C HIS A 1167 -7.49 -24.35 -17.91
N GLN A 1168 -7.05 -25.41 -17.22
CA GLN A 1168 -7.91 -26.54 -16.89
C GLN A 1168 -9.15 -26.11 -16.10
N LYS A 1169 -10.23 -26.90 -16.23
CA LYS A 1169 -11.47 -26.72 -15.47
C LYS A 1169 -11.16 -26.72 -13.97
N ILE A 1170 -11.78 -25.81 -13.24
CA ILE A 1170 -11.75 -25.78 -11.78
C ILE A 1170 -13.13 -26.21 -11.30
N GLU A 1171 -13.19 -27.29 -10.52
CA GLU A 1171 -14.46 -27.83 -10.03
C GLU A 1171 -15.02 -26.95 -8.91
N MET A 1172 -16.26 -26.49 -9.10
CA MET A 1172 -17.04 -25.74 -8.11
C MET A 1172 -18.47 -26.30 -8.10
N LYS A 1173 -18.98 -26.66 -6.93
CA LYS A 1173 -20.34 -27.20 -6.78
C LYS A 1173 -21.35 -26.06 -6.77
N MET A 1174 -22.43 -26.20 -7.55
CA MET A 1174 -23.56 -25.28 -7.48
C MET A 1174 -24.25 -25.38 -6.11
N ALA A 1175 -24.62 -24.22 -5.55
CA ALA A 1175 -25.42 -24.16 -4.33
C ALA A 1175 -26.90 -24.15 -4.72
N VAL A 1176 -27.62 -25.23 -4.36
CA VAL A 1176 -29.05 -25.41 -4.68
C VAL A 1176 -29.92 -24.70 -3.67
#